data_AF-A0A450S2I9-F1
#
_entry.id   AF-A0A450S2I9-F1
#
_cell.length_a   1.000
_cell.length_b   1.000
_cell.length_c   1.000
_cell.angle_alpha   90.00
_cell.angle_beta   90.00
_cell.angle_gamma   90.00
#
_symmetry.space_group_name_H-M   'P 1'
#
loop_
_entity.id
_entity.type
_entity.pdbx_description
1 polymer ?
#
loop_
_entity_poly.entity_id
_entity_poly.type
_entity_poly.pdbx_seq_one_letter_code
_entity_poly.pdbx_strand_id
1 'polypeptide(L)'
;MTTSKIEAGSCFDISFFRSREYQFASKFAASAILARNMSHNIGSHVTPRTRLEDLRGRIWEFFLPKADDPKYWGESEWRIGFDVLKELKDTLDEYEQRKAEFIAEFSTDPLISAREAWFYREVIFPFLCNTALMDTLAANEGFHYRSADRPGIVIRCFREQPDGEIVELRPWFVPERLPSQKVQEIRWSMAENVQQPPVVPYGLRTAEHPSLIHIWSIDGAEHDVRVSLPGPVGEMAFYSILENLIRNAAKHGGQDDNKQGGGDQHARILEIHIVIRDTAGKATADEHYDMDILENLSSPDAVDTINGYINDAIVDDAGQVRNKAWGLAEMGLCANLLVDQAPGASQETPELRVDACPWERFRPEDSERKFLRYSLRLKKAWTAVFFGFDEVNEETRQSLRNPGFRFEGEATLFDPNREDGAIPPAVRFAVLDAGLIDSHANERVGAILNRLPFRIIVTGSITDTGKAQWLKKKGIACTKNLPPFGQGADDGKFAGELTRWLWREWLGYLGGKTGGEGVPLAVDAYFMQEENRKPTLDWRNAADRFNANEAAADRPIPARVGVWARDPGDGRVYSIAGKPPDAKGERRIIIDRHGDFAEKSNYEPSMKDRLIVIDKVSGDFDALYNASFPEPRDDDPWELPFELAEAGLVRILLLDERIAQRAGEKFQETGAGKEGFKRAVTGSKTATPLNWHIAERAGVYVATHLGISTKGQKSGTGPNNDKTLDLAGGSWLAPREAGSQGLDRPHLEMQFAAHDNNCSLRITAHRPGVGPQNNDELPRAMEDIDLVIIHQGILDRVREKFPGTNERLLSTLEECCWVIVESGRGIPPEVQKSSSKFLPFSLIERAFRGGRVAKLGLTRTVMAATRNKQS
;
A
#
# COMPACT_ATOMS: atom_id res chain seq x y z
N MET A 1 -61.23 27.68 -42.22
CA MET A 1 -60.44 28.28 -41.13
C MET A 1 -60.58 27.36 -39.93
N THR A 2 -59.62 26.47 -39.77
CA THR A 2 -59.63 25.38 -38.78
C THR A 2 -58.35 25.50 -37.97
N THR A 3 -58.53 25.55 -36.65
CA THR A 3 -57.50 25.54 -35.61
C THR A 3 -56.90 24.14 -35.49
N SER A 4 -55.59 24.01 -35.70
CA SER A 4 -54.78 22.92 -35.15
C SER A 4 -53.57 23.51 -34.43
N LYS A 5 -53.59 23.36 -33.10
CA LYS A 5 -52.45 23.62 -32.21
C LYS A 5 -51.31 22.66 -32.57
N ILE A 6 -50.11 23.22 -32.62
CA ILE A 6 -48.84 22.52 -32.77
C ILE A 6 -48.51 21.89 -31.41
N GLU A 7 -48.54 20.56 -31.34
CA GLU A 7 -47.84 19.76 -30.32
C GLU A 7 -46.51 19.32 -30.92
N ALA A 8 -45.39 19.82 -30.37
CA ALA A 8 -44.09 19.14 -30.33
C ALA A 8 -43.07 20.05 -29.62
N GLY A 9 -42.49 19.55 -28.52
CA GLY A 9 -41.19 20.03 -28.03
C GLY A 9 -41.13 20.55 -26.59
N SER A 10 -41.31 19.66 -25.59
CA SER A 10 -40.64 19.77 -24.27
C SER A 10 -41.05 18.63 -23.32
N CYS A 11 -40.79 17.37 -23.68
CA CYS A 11 -40.70 16.32 -22.65
C CYS A 11 -39.29 16.41 -22.05
N PHE A 12 -39.13 17.30 -21.05
CA PHE A 12 -37.97 17.28 -20.17
C PHE A 12 -37.93 15.89 -19.52
N ASP A 13 -36.80 15.19 -19.64
CA ASP A 13 -36.67 13.81 -19.19
C ASP A 13 -36.59 13.74 -17.65
N ILE A 14 -37.75 13.78 -17.00
CA ILE A 14 -37.93 13.67 -15.54
C ILE A 14 -37.25 12.41 -14.99
N SER A 15 -37.13 11.36 -15.80
CA SER A 15 -36.49 10.09 -15.40
C SER A 15 -34.99 10.27 -15.17
N PHE A 16 -34.31 11.04 -16.03
CA PHE A 16 -32.89 11.36 -15.91
C PHE A 16 -32.60 12.21 -14.66
N PHE A 17 -33.44 13.21 -14.38
CA PHE A 17 -33.29 14.04 -13.18
C PHE A 17 -33.50 13.24 -11.89
N ARG A 18 -34.56 12.41 -11.82
CA ARG A 18 -34.82 11.55 -10.67
C ARG A 18 -33.70 10.53 -10.44
N SER A 19 -33.11 10.00 -11.51
CA SER A 19 -31.96 9.09 -11.40
C SER A 19 -30.73 9.77 -10.80
N ARG A 20 -30.40 11.00 -11.20
CA ARG A 20 -29.30 11.76 -10.59
C ARG A 20 -29.58 12.15 -9.14
N GLU A 21 -30.79 12.58 -8.84
CA GLU A 21 -31.19 12.91 -7.45
C GLU A 21 -31.07 11.69 -6.54
N TYR A 22 -31.54 10.52 -7.01
CA TYR A 22 -31.38 9.26 -6.28
C TYR A 22 -29.90 8.91 -6.07
N GLN A 23 -29.05 9.04 -7.10
CA GLN A 23 -27.61 8.81 -6.97
C GLN A 23 -26.95 9.71 -5.91
N PHE A 24 -27.26 11.01 -5.92
CA PHE A 24 -26.73 11.93 -4.91
C PHE A 24 -27.25 11.60 -3.51
N ALA A 25 -28.55 11.28 -3.38
CA ALA A 25 -29.15 10.89 -2.12
C ALA A 25 -28.52 9.59 -1.58
N SER A 26 -28.31 8.57 -2.42
CA SER A 26 -27.69 7.30 -2.04
C SER A 26 -26.25 7.47 -1.58
N LYS A 27 -25.45 8.29 -2.28
CA LYS A 27 -24.08 8.61 -1.85
C LYS A 27 -24.06 9.31 -0.49
N PHE A 28 -24.89 10.33 -0.32
CA PHE A 28 -24.99 11.07 0.94
C PHE A 28 -25.45 10.17 2.10
N ALA A 29 -26.47 9.35 1.86
CA ALA A 29 -27.00 8.39 2.82
C ALA A 29 -25.95 7.38 3.24
N ALA A 30 -25.22 6.81 2.28
CA ALA A 30 -24.16 5.86 2.56
C ALA A 30 -23.02 6.50 3.39
N SER A 31 -22.59 7.73 3.05
CA SER A 31 -21.61 8.45 3.89
C SER A 31 -22.12 8.74 5.30
N ALA A 32 -23.40 9.10 5.46
CA ALA A 32 -24.00 9.33 6.77
C ALA A 32 -24.06 8.04 7.61
N ILE A 33 -24.37 6.90 6.98
CA ILE A 33 -24.37 5.57 7.59
C ILE A 33 -22.96 5.23 8.09
N LEU A 34 -21.95 5.32 7.22
CA LEU A 34 -20.54 5.05 7.57
C LEU A 34 -20.06 5.95 8.71
N ALA A 35 -20.35 7.25 8.64
CA ALA A 35 -19.94 8.22 9.67
C ALA A 35 -20.57 7.93 11.04
N ARG A 36 -21.86 7.58 11.10
CA ARG A 36 -22.47 7.18 12.38
C ARG A 36 -21.90 5.89 12.89
N ASN A 37 -21.68 4.88 12.05
CA ASN A 37 -21.15 3.61 12.52
C ASN A 37 -19.70 3.75 13.01
N MET A 38 -18.87 4.58 12.38
CA MET A 38 -17.58 4.98 12.93
C MET A 38 -17.75 5.64 14.32
N SER A 39 -18.66 6.63 14.45
CA SER A 39 -18.93 7.28 15.74
C SER A 39 -19.46 6.32 16.80
N HIS A 40 -20.23 5.31 16.40
CA HIS A 40 -20.78 4.30 17.30
C HIS A 40 -19.73 3.26 17.70
N ASN A 41 -19.19 2.51 16.73
CA ASN A 41 -18.23 1.43 16.97
C ASN A 41 -16.93 1.97 17.55
N ILE A 42 -16.31 2.96 16.91
CA ILE A 42 -15.05 3.53 17.39
C ILE A 42 -15.31 4.53 18.50
N GLY A 43 -16.12 5.56 18.23
CA GLY A 43 -16.29 6.68 19.17
C GLY A 43 -16.97 6.31 20.50
N SER A 44 -17.83 5.29 20.54
CA SER A 44 -18.57 4.91 21.76
C SER A 44 -18.04 3.64 22.43
N HIS A 45 -17.43 2.71 21.70
CA HIS A 45 -16.89 1.47 22.27
C HIS A 45 -15.37 1.47 22.44
N VAL A 46 -14.63 1.96 21.45
CA VAL A 46 -13.16 1.91 21.42
C VAL A 46 -12.55 3.12 22.12
N THR A 47 -12.74 4.33 21.58
CA THR A 47 -12.09 5.56 22.06
C THR A 47 -12.24 5.82 23.57
N PRO A 48 -13.39 5.54 24.22
CA PRO A 48 -13.53 5.74 25.67
C PRO A 48 -12.70 4.77 26.53
N ARG A 49 -12.17 3.68 25.96
CA ARG A 49 -11.37 2.64 26.63
C ARG A 49 -9.91 2.63 26.19
N THR A 50 -9.56 3.48 25.24
CA THR A 50 -8.21 3.58 24.67
C THR A 50 -7.56 4.94 24.99
N ARG A 51 -8.04 5.63 26.04
CA ARG A 51 -7.35 6.78 26.58
C ARG A 51 -6.00 6.34 27.15
N LEU A 52 -5.10 7.31 27.28
CA LEU A 52 -3.76 7.04 27.78
C LEU A 52 -3.79 6.39 29.17
N GLU A 53 -4.68 6.84 30.07
CA GLU A 53 -4.86 6.21 31.39
C GLU A 53 -5.37 4.76 31.32
N ASP A 54 -6.29 4.46 30.41
CA ASP A 54 -6.92 3.14 30.28
C ASP A 54 -5.93 2.12 29.70
N LEU A 55 -5.28 2.47 28.58
CA LEU A 55 -4.25 1.61 27.98
C LEU A 55 -3.08 1.37 28.94
N ARG A 56 -2.66 2.40 29.69
CA ARG A 56 -1.66 2.23 30.75
C ARG A 56 -2.15 1.26 31.82
N GLY A 57 -3.42 1.32 32.21
CA GLY A 57 -4.04 0.37 33.13
C GLY A 57 -4.01 -1.07 32.60
N ARG A 58 -4.33 -1.29 31.31
CA ARG A 58 -4.27 -2.61 30.67
C ARG A 58 -2.85 -3.17 30.59
N ILE A 59 -1.87 -2.33 30.24
CA ILE A 59 -0.45 -2.71 30.26
C ILE A 59 -0.03 -3.11 31.67
N TRP A 60 -0.48 -2.36 32.69
CA TRP A 60 -0.20 -2.68 34.08
C TRP A 60 -0.79 -4.03 34.50
N GLU A 61 -2.05 -4.29 34.14
CA GLU A 61 -2.75 -5.55 34.41
C GLU A 61 -2.03 -6.76 33.80
N PHE A 62 -1.55 -6.64 32.56
CA PHE A 62 -0.98 -7.77 31.83
C PHE A 62 0.50 -8.01 32.10
N PHE A 63 1.27 -6.96 32.32
CA PHE A 63 2.72 -7.06 32.36
C PHE A 63 3.33 -6.75 33.74
N LEU A 64 2.56 -6.17 34.67
CA LEU A 64 3.06 -5.67 35.96
C LEU A 64 2.38 -6.16 37.27
N PRO A 65 1.67 -7.31 37.37
CA PRO A 65 1.18 -7.82 38.67
C PRO A 65 2.24 -8.18 39.75
N LYS A 66 3.51 -7.81 39.59
CA LYS A 66 4.57 -7.96 40.61
C LYS A 66 5.44 -6.68 40.76
N ALA A 67 4.81 -5.51 40.76
CA ALA A 67 5.47 -4.21 40.95
C ALA A 67 6.26 -4.07 42.28
N ASP A 68 6.08 -5.00 43.23
CA ASP A 68 6.75 -4.99 44.54
C ASP A 68 8.01 -5.87 44.62
N ASP A 69 8.43 -6.53 43.53
CA ASP A 69 9.64 -7.37 43.49
C ASP A 69 10.77 -6.72 42.67
N PRO A 70 11.76 -6.06 43.31
CA PRO A 70 12.90 -5.42 42.67
C PRO A 70 13.82 -6.38 41.89
N LYS A 71 13.60 -7.70 41.99
CA LYS A 71 14.41 -8.72 41.33
C LYS A 71 14.07 -8.90 39.84
N TYR A 72 12.89 -8.46 39.41
CA TYR A 72 12.43 -8.63 38.03
C TYR A 72 12.65 -7.38 37.16
N TRP A 73 12.87 -6.21 37.76
CA TRP A 73 12.79 -4.94 37.04
C TRP A 73 13.76 -3.87 37.60
N GLY A 74 14.35 -3.06 36.72
CA GLY A 74 15.28 -1.95 37.04
C GLY A 74 14.81 -0.60 36.45
N GLU A 75 15.66 0.42 36.34
CA GLU A 75 15.34 1.79 35.83
C GLU A 75 14.69 1.87 34.42
N SER A 76 14.52 0.74 33.73
CA SER A 76 14.01 0.60 32.36
C SER A 76 12.49 0.32 32.23
N GLU A 77 11.76 0.16 33.33
CA GLU A 77 10.32 -0.21 33.35
C GLU A 77 9.43 0.75 32.58
N TRP A 78 9.56 2.04 32.90
CA TRP A 78 8.77 3.10 32.27
C TRP A 78 9.00 3.14 30.77
N ARG A 79 10.24 2.95 30.32
CA ARG A 79 10.57 2.99 28.90
C ARG A 79 9.86 1.90 28.11
N ILE A 80 9.86 0.65 28.61
CA ILE A 80 9.16 -0.46 27.94
C ILE A 80 7.65 -0.22 27.93
N GLY A 81 7.07 0.17 29.08
CA GLY A 81 5.64 0.49 29.17
C GLY A 81 5.25 1.64 28.24
N PHE A 82 6.08 2.68 28.12
CA PHE A 82 5.87 3.79 27.19
C PHE A 82 6.00 3.37 25.74
N ASP A 83 6.96 2.51 25.40
CA ASP A 83 7.13 2.01 24.03
C ASP A 83 5.92 1.18 23.59
N VAL A 84 5.39 0.30 24.47
CA VAL A 84 4.16 -0.46 24.21
C VAL A 84 2.95 0.45 24.10
N LEU A 85 2.79 1.38 25.04
CA LEU A 85 1.67 2.32 25.07
C LEU A 85 1.65 3.17 23.79
N LYS A 86 2.81 3.63 23.35
CA LYS A 86 2.98 4.37 22.11
C LYS A 86 2.60 3.51 20.91
N GLU A 87 3.11 2.29 20.81
CA GLU A 87 2.81 1.37 19.68
C GLU A 87 1.31 1.08 19.56
N LEU A 88 0.64 0.78 20.69
CA LEU A 88 -0.81 0.56 20.73
C LEU A 88 -1.59 1.80 20.30
N LYS A 89 -1.21 2.98 20.80
CA LYS A 89 -1.91 4.23 20.50
C LYS A 89 -1.68 4.69 19.05
N ASP A 90 -0.44 4.65 18.58
CA ASP A 90 -0.07 5.04 17.22
C ASP A 90 -0.77 4.15 16.18
N THR A 91 -0.88 2.84 16.45
CA THR A 91 -1.58 1.88 15.58
C THR A 91 -3.08 2.17 15.52
N LEU A 92 -3.70 2.46 16.66
CA LEU A 92 -5.12 2.80 16.73
C LEU A 92 -5.41 4.16 16.05
N ASP A 93 -4.58 5.17 16.28
CA ASP A 93 -4.77 6.50 15.67
C ASP A 93 -4.62 6.45 14.15
N GLU A 94 -3.69 5.64 13.65
CA GLU A 94 -3.58 5.37 12.21
C GLU A 94 -4.85 4.71 11.69
N TYR A 95 -5.40 3.74 12.41
CA TYR A 95 -6.66 3.10 12.03
C TYR A 95 -7.81 4.11 11.96
N GLU A 96 -7.99 4.96 12.98
CA GLU A 96 -9.04 5.99 13.02
C GLU A 96 -8.91 7.00 11.88
N GLN A 97 -7.69 7.49 11.61
CA GLN A 97 -7.41 8.42 10.52
C GLN A 97 -7.78 7.80 9.17
N ARG A 98 -7.34 6.57 8.91
CA ARG A 98 -7.60 5.87 7.64
C ARG A 98 -9.08 5.54 7.45
N LYS A 99 -9.80 5.27 8.54
CA LYS A 99 -11.26 5.14 8.51
C LYS A 99 -11.94 6.44 8.10
N ALA A 100 -11.50 7.58 8.64
CA ALA A 100 -12.04 8.89 8.27
C ALA A 100 -11.77 9.22 6.80
N GLU A 101 -10.57 8.90 6.30
CA GLU A 101 -10.21 9.08 4.89
C GLU A 101 -11.02 8.17 3.97
N PHE A 102 -11.24 6.92 4.35
CA PHE A 102 -12.12 6.01 3.64
C PHE A 102 -13.53 6.59 3.50
N ILE A 103 -14.10 7.15 4.58
CA ILE A 103 -15.42 7.80 4.53
C ILE A 103 -15.41 9.01 3.59
N ALA A 104 -14.36 9.83 3.62
CA ALA A 104 -14.22 10.99 2.74
C ALA A 104 -14.12 10.57 1.27
N GLU A 105 -13.32 9.56 0.96
CA GLU A 105 -13.19 9.00 -0.38
C GLU A 105 -14.52 8.39 -0.85
N PHE A 106 -15.17 7.61 0.00
CA PHE A 106 -16.46 7.01 -0.25
C PHE A 106 -17.55 8.05 -0.55
N SER A 107 -17.51 9.21 0.12
CA SER A 107 -18.44 10.32 -0.13
C SER A 107 -18.23 11.05 -1.45
N THR A 108 -17.09 10.87 -2.10
CA THR A 108 -16.72 11.55 -3.34
C THR A 108 -16.76 10.58 -4.52
N ASP A 109 -15.77 9.69 -4.61
CA ASP A 109 -15.58 8.78 -5.72
C ASP A 109 -14.74 7.54 -5.34
N PRO A 110 -15.33 6.53 -4.67
CA PRO A 110 -14.58 5.42 -4.07
C PRO A 110 -13.96 4.43 -5.07
N LEU A 111 -14.31 4.53 -6.36
CA LEU A 111 -13.82 3.64 -7.42
C LEU A 111 -12.87 4.37 -8.38
N ILE A 112 -12.44 5.58 -8.02
CA ILE A 112 -11.57 6.40 -8.86
C ILE A 112 -10.23 5.72 -9.14
N SER A 113 -9.78 4.90 -8.19
CA SER A 113 -8.59 4.08 -8.25
C SER A 113 -8.85 2.78 -7.52
N ALA A 114 -7.95 1.82 -7.71
CA ALA A 114 -7.92 0.60 -6.94
C ALA A 114 -6.47 0.26 -6.62
N ARG A 115 -6.26 -0.45 -5.51
CA ARG A 115 -4.95 -0.99 -5.15
C ARG A 115 -5.03 -2.49 -5.00
N GLU A 116 -3.92 -3.15 -5.27
CA GLU A 116 -3.76 -4.55 -4.89
C GLU A 116 -3.38 -4.68 -3.41
N ALA A 117 -3.69 -5.86 -2.85
CA ALA A 117 -3.20 -6.28 -1.55
C ALA A 117 -3.14 -7.81 -1.47
N TRP A 118 -2.20 -8.35 -0.70
CA TRP A 118 -2.32 -9.71 -0.18
C TRP A 118 -3.41 -9.76 0.87
N PHE A 119 -4.42 -10.62 0.66
CA PHE A 119 -5.60 -10.62 1.50
C PHE A 119 -5.27 -10.88 2.97
N TYR A 120 -4.52 -11.93 3.29
CA TYR A 120 -4.21 -12.20 4.68
C TYR A 120 -3.11 -11.29 5.21
N ARG A 121 -1.95 -11.24 4.54
CA ARG A 121 -0.76 -10.52 5.05
C ARG A 121 -0.94 -9.00 5.13
N GLU A 122 -1.71 -8.40 4.22
CA GLU A 122 -1.85 -6.93 4.11
C GLU A 122 -3.25 -6.41 4.47
N VAL A 123 -4.26 -7.28 4.60
CA VAL A 123 -5.61 -6.90 5.07
C VAL A 123 -5.93 -7.55 6.41
N ILE A 124 -6.00 -8.88 6.51
CA ILE A 124 -6.42 -9.52 7.77
C ILE A 124 -5.42 -9.27 8.91
N PHE A 125 -4.16 -9.60 8.69
CA PHE A 125 -3.15 -9.61 9.74
C PHE A 125 -2.93 -8.22 10.38
N PRO A 126 -2.86 -7.10 9.63
CA PRO A 126 -2.81 -5.76 10.23
C PRO A 126 -4.01 -5.43 11.13
N PHE A 127 -5.21 -5.92 10.80
CA PHE A 127 -6.39 -5.77 11.67
C PHE A 127 -6.20 -6.54 12.98
N LEU A 128 -5.68 -7.77 12.93
CA LEU A 128 -5.41 -8.60 14.12
C LEU A 128 -4.36 -7.98 15.04
N CYS A 129 -3.31 -7.38 14.46
CA CYS A 129 -2.23 -6.75 15.19
C CYS A 129 -2.64 -5.44 15.89
N ASN A 130 -3.79 -4.85 15.55
CA ASN A 130 -4.36 -3.73 16.31
C ASN A 130 -4.99 -4.23 17.61
N THR A 131 -4.16 -4.69 18.54
CA THR A 131 -4.65 -5.37 19.75
C THR A 131 -5.43 -4.43 20.68
N ALA A 132 -5.22 -3.11 20.59
CA ALA A 132 -6.04 -2.13 21.32
C ALA A 132 -7.47 -2.08 20.78
N LEU A 133 -7.66 -2.13 19.45
CA LEU A 133 -8.97 -2.27 18.82
C LEU A 133 -9.61 -3.61 19.19
N MET A 134 -8.87 -4.72 19.04
CA MET A 134 -9.36 -6.07 19.34
C MET A 134 -9.73 -6.26 20.81
N ASP A 135 -9.06 -5.57 21.74
CA ASP A 135 -9.37 -5.60 23.17
C ASP A 135 -10.65 -4.85 23.53
N THR A 136 -11.00 -3.81 22.77
CA THR A 136 -12.03 -2.85 23.19
C THR A 136 -13.32 -2.92 22.37
N LEU A 137 -13.26 -3.39 21.13
CA LEU A 137 -14.38 -3.38 20.18
C LEU A 137 -15.64 -4.06 20.75
N ALA A 138 -15.51 -5.22 21.42
CA ALA A 138 -16.62 -5.96 22.03
C ALA A 138 -16.49 -6.12 23.56
N ALA A 139 -15.71 -5.25 24.21
CA ALA A 139 -15.43 -5.34 25.63
C ALA A 139 -16.69 -5.20 26.51
N ASN A 140 -17.70 -4.44 26.07
CA ASN A 140 -18.96 -4.29 26.81
C ASN A 140 -19.75 -5.58 26.93
N GLU A 141 -19.56 -6.48 25.98
CA GLU A 141 -20.20 -7.78 25.92
C GLU A 141 -19.32 -8.89 26.54
N GLY A 142 -18.18 -8.51 27.13
CA GLY A 142 -17.26 -9.44 27.82
C GLY A 142 -16.20 -10.07 26.92
N PHE A 143 -16.09 -9.64 25.66
CA PHE A 143 -15.07 -10.13 24.72
C PHE A 143 -13.91 -9.13 24.65
N HIS A 144 -12.91 -9.36 25.50
CA HIS A 144 -11.68 -8.58 25.59
C HIS A 144 -10.50 -9.50 25.98
N TYR A 145 -9.26 -9.03 25.90
CA TYR A 145 -8.10 -9.79 26.38
C TYR A 145 -8.21 -10.03 27.89
N ARG A 146 -7.96 -11.27 28.32
CA ARG A 146 -7.94 -11.65 29.75
C ARG A 146 -6.53 -11.68 30.35
N SER A 147 -5.55 -11.88 29.48
CA SER A 147 -4.12 -11.71 29.74
C SER A 147 -3.45 -11.36 28.42
N ALA A 148 -2.16 -11.01 28.42
CA ALA A 148 -1.41 -10.68 27.20
C ALA A 148 -1.57 -11.74 26.09
N ASP A 149 -1.76 -13.01 26.46
CA ASP A 149 -1.75 -14.15 25.54
C ASP A 149 -3.11 -14.86 25.45
N ARG A 150 -4.19 -14.21 25.93
CA ARG A 150 -5.55 -14.77 25.96
C ARG A 150 -6.56 -13.77 25.40
N PRO A 151 -6.67 -13.67 24.05
CA PRO A 151 -7.62 -12.77 23.42
C PRO A 151 -9.07 -13.22 23.64
N GLY A 152 -9.98 -12.26 23.75
CA GLY A 152 -11.43 -12.53 23.79
C GLY A 152 -12.06 -12.76 22.42
N ILE A 153 -11.36 -12.34 21.36
CA ILE A 153 -11.77 -12.44 19.96
C ILE A 153 -10.64 -13.12 19.18
N VAL A 154 -10.97 -14.15 18.41
CA VAL A 154 -10.04 -14.89 17.56
C VAL A 154 -10.60 -14.89 16.14
N ILE A 155 -9.76 -14.54 15.17
CA ILE A 155 -10.09 -14.61 13.74
C ILE A 155 -9.12 -15.59 13.10
N ARG A 156 -9.66 -16.55 12.36
CA ARG A 156 -8.91 -17.57 11.62
C ARG A 156 -9.23 -17.42 10.15
N CYS A 157 -8.20 -17.50 9.30
CA CYS A 157 -8.34 -17.31 7.87
C CYS A 157 -7.88 -18.58 7.15
N PHE A 158 -8.66 -18.98 6.15
CA PHE A 158 -8.53 -20.26 5.47
C PHE A 158 -8.60 -20.05 3.95
N ARG A 159 -7.72 -20.71 3.22
CA ARG A 159 -7.77 -20.84 1.77
C ARG A 159 -8.27 -22.23 1.39
N GLU A 160 -9.38 -22.31 0.67
CA GLU A 160 -9.85 -23.55 0.06
C GLU A 160 -9.23 -23.72 -1.33
N GLN A 161 -8.52 -24.84 -1.52
CA GLN A 161 -7.85 -25.23 -2.76
C GLN A 161 -8.85 -25.88 -3.74
N PRO A 162 -8.51 -25.96 -5.04
CA PRO A 162 -9.40 -26.55 -6.05
C PRO A 162 -9.78 -28.02 -5.80
N ASP A 163 -8.97 -28.77 -5.08
CA ASP A 163 -9.24 -30.16 -4.67
C ASP A 163 -10.11 -30.27 -3.40
N GLY A 164 -10.49 -29.14 -2.81
CA GLY A 164 -11.28 -29.03 -1.58
C GLY A 164 -10.47 -29.03 -0.29
N GLU A 165 -9.14 -29.15 -0.36
CA GLU A 165 -8.26 -29.00 0.80
C GLU A 165 -8.38 -27.58 1.37
N ILE A 166 -8.39 -27.45 2.71
CA ILE A 166 -8.34 -26.15 3.37
C ILE A 166 -6.98 -25.98 4.03
N VAL A 167 -6.34 -24.85 3.71
CA VAL A 167 -5.10 -24.42 4.36
C VAL A 167 -5.38 -23.21 5.25
N GLU A 168 -4.99 -23.28 6.52
CA GLU A 168 -5.07 -22.15 7.45
C GLU A 168 -3.87 -21.22 7.26
N LEU A 169 -4.13 -19.93 7.08
CA LEU A 169 -3.12 -18.87 7.07
C LEU A 169 -2.85 -18.48 8.53
N ARG A 170 -1.85 -19.12 9.13
CA ARG A 170 -1.66 -19.10 10.59
C ARG A 170 -0.49 -18.23 11.00
N PRO A 171 -0.70 -17.14 11.75
CA PRO A 171 0.39 -16.32 12.25
C PRO A 171 1.03 -17.00 13.47
N TRP A 172 2.33 -16.83 13.58
CA TRP A 172 3.13 -17.36 14.67
C TRP A 172 4.07 -16.26 15.17
N PHE A 173 4.36 -16.26 16.47
CA PHE A 173 5.08 -15.17 17.14
C PHE A 173 6.26 -15.71 17.94
N VAL A 174 7.48 -15.21 17.69
CA VAL A 174 8.68 -15.51 18.49
C VAL A 174 9.41 -14.28 18.97
N PRO A 175 10.00 -14.32 20.17
CA PRO A 175 10.89 -13.26 20.61
C PRO A 175 12.04 -13.04 19.62
N GLU A 176 12.24 -11.78 19.22
CA GLU A 176 13.24 -11.32 18.25
C GLU A 176 14.68 -11.84 18.51
N ARG A 177 15.00 -12.19 19.76
CA ARG A 177 16.36 -12.57 20.21
C ARG A 177 16.60 -14.08 20.29
N LEU A 178 15.64 -14.94 19.94
CA LEU A 178 15.83 -16.38 20.04
C LEU A 178 16.76 -16.92 18.93
N PRO A 179 17.69 -17.84 19.25
CA PRO A 179 18.48 -18.56 18.25
C PRO A 179 17.60 -19.40 17.30
N SER A 180 18.00 -19.51 16.04
CA SER A 180 17.19 -20.20 15.00
C SER A 180 16.89 -21.67 15.31
N GLN A 181 17.81 -22.40 15.97
CA GLN A 181 17.56 -23.79 16.38
C GLN A 181 16.38 -23.88 17.35
N LYS A 182 16.34 -23.00 18.36
CA LYS A 182 15.25 -22.95 19.35
C LYS A 182 13.94 -22.49 18.71
N VAL A 183 14.00 -21.62 17.71
CA VAL A 183 12.83 -21.24 16.90
C VAL A 183 12.24 -22.46 16.19
N GLN A 184 13.07 -23.32 15.58
CA GLN A 184 12.57 -24.53 14.91
C GLN A 184 11.99 -25.55 15.90
N GLU A 185 12.62 -25.72 17.07
CA GLU A 185 12.10 -26.59 18.15
C GLU A 185 10.70 -26.15 18.60
N ILE A 186 10.48 -24.83 18.79
CA ILE A 186 9.16 -24.30 19.14
C ILE A 186 8.18 -24.44 17.97
N ARG A 187 8.62 -24.23 16.72
CA ARG A 187 7.77 -24.41 15.54
C ARG A 187 7.28 -25.85 15.43
N TRP A 188 8.14 -26.84 15.64
CA TRP A 188 7.75 -28.25 15.65
C TRP A 188 6.77 -28.59 16.77
N SER A 189 6.99 -28.11 17.99
CA SER A 189 6.06 -28.38 19.11
C SER A 189 4.70 -27.71 18.93
N MET A 190 4.63 -26.58 18.22
CA MET A 190 3.39 -25.93 17.85
C MET A 190 2.68 -26.61 16.68
N ALA A 191 3.43 -27.14 15.70
CA ALA A 191 2.87 -27.93 14.61
C ALA A 191 2.20 -29.23 15.11
N GLU A 192 2.59 -29.75 16.27
CA GLU A 192 1.89 -30.86 16.93
C GLU A 192 0.55 -30.44 17.59
N ASN A 193 0.30 -29.13 17.75
CA ASN A 193 -0.87 -28.55 18.42
C ASN A 193 -1.78 -27.72 17.47
N VAL A 194 -1.93 -28.13 16.20
CA VAL A 194 -2.71 -27.42 15.15
C VAL A 194 -4.13 -27.05 15.58
N GLN A 195 -4.73 -27.81 16.50
CA GLN A 195 -6.11 -27.59 16.97
C GLN A 195 -6.28 -26.32 17.81
N GLN A 196 -5.23 -25.77 18.44
CA GLN A 196 -5.39 -24.53 19.20
C GLN A 196 -5.51 -23.32 18.26
N PRO A 197 -6.34 -22.32 18.57
CA PRO A 197 -6.42 -21.10 17.75
C PRO A 197 -5.09 -20.30 17.79
N PRO A 198 -4.76 -19.55 16.72
CA PRO A 198 -3.63 -18.64 16.76
C PRO A 198 -3.86 -17.53 17.79
N VAL A 199 -2.80 -17.15 18.50
CA VAL A 199 -2.82 -16.10 19.52
C VAL A 199 -1.94 -14.94 19.07
N VAL A 200 -2.54 -13.76 18.92
CA VAL A 200 -1.81 -12.51 18.74
C VAL A 200 -1.58 -11.89 20.12
N PRO A 201 -0.33 -11.85 20.62
CA PRO A 201 -0.05 -11.30 21.93
C PRO A 201 -0.41 -9.81 22.01
N TYR A 202 -0.92 -9.37 23.15
CA TYR A 202 -1.30 -7.96 23.36
C TYR A 202 -0.07 -7.06 23.21
N GLY A 203 -0.13 -6.08 22.30
CA GLY A 203 1.02 -5.26 21.95
C GLY A 203 2.22 -6.09 21.48
N LEU A 204 1.98 -7.24 20.85
CA LEU A 204 3.01 -8.14 20.29
C LEU A 204 4.07 -8.60 21.30
N ARG A 205 3.69 -8.68 22.58
CA ARG A 205 4.55 -9.07 23.71
C ARG A 205 3.84 -10.06 24.62
N THR A 206 4.60 -10.98 25.20
CA THR A 206 4.10 -11.96 26.16
C THR A 206 4.28 -11.50 27.60
N ALA A 207 3.46 -12.02 28.51
CA ALA A 207 3.57 -11.73 29.94
C ALA A 207 4.92 -12.18 30.54
N GLU A 208 5.52 -13.24 29.99
CA GLU A 208 6.80 -13.79 30.46
C GLU A 208 8.01 -12.95 30.02
N HIS A 209 7.91 -12.29 28.86
CA HIS A 209 8.99 -11.46 28.32
C HIS A 209 8.50 -10.09 27.81
N PRO A 210 7.99 -9.20 28.68
CA PRO A 210 7.36 -7.94 28.27
C PRO A 210 8.30 -6.94 27.57
N SER A 211 9.62 -7.11 27.73
CA SER A 211 10.64 -6.30 27.07
C SER A 211 10.98 -6.74 25.65
N LEU A 212 10.52 -7.92 25.22
CA LEU A 212 10.84 -8.51 23.92
C LEU A 212 9.64 -8.41 22.98
N ILE A 213 9.82 -7.68 21.88
CA ILE A 213 8.87 -7.71 20.76
C ILE A 213 8.96 -9.08 20.09
N HIS A 214 7.81 -9.67 19.79
CA HIS A 214 7.76 -10.87 18.96
C HIS A 214 7.84 -10.49 17.48
N ILE A 215 8.77 -11.11 16.76
CA ILE A 215 8.72 -11.20 15.30
C ILE A 215 7.68 -12.26 14.93
N TRP A 216 7.18 -12.20 13.70
CA TRP A 216 6.17 -13.14 13.24
C TRP A 216 6.55 -13.78 11.91
N SER A 217 6.00 -14.96 11.68
CA SER A 217 5.87 -15.55 10.35
C SER A 217 4.48 -16.14 10.20
N ILE A 218 4.06 -16.38 8.96
CA ILE A 218 2.75 -16.95 8.66
C ILE A 218 3.00 -18.31 8.03
N ASP A 219 2.43 -19.36 8.61
CA ASP A 219 2.36 -20.68 7.99
C ASP A 219 1.23 -20.68 6.96
N GLY A 220 1.42 -21.38 5.84
CA GLY A 220 0.48 -21.41 4.73
C GLY A 220 0.52 -20.15 3.87
N ALA A 221 1.44 -19.22 4.13
CA ALA A 221 1.45 -17.90 3.54
C ALA A 221 1.53 -17.93 2.00
N GLU A 222 2.17 -18.94 1.41
CA GLU A 222 2.22 -19.26 -0.01
C GLU A 222 0.83 -19.45 -0.65
N HIS A 223 -0.18 -19.79 0.15
CA HIS A 223 -1.57 -19.90 -0.27
C HIS A 223 -2.39 -18.62 -0.07
N ASP A 224 -1.77 -17.52 0.38
CA ASP A 224 -2.42 -16.21 0.42
C ASP A 224 -2.76 -15.77 -1.02
N VAL A 225 -3.78 -14.92 -1.17
CA VAL A 225 -4.28 -14.50 -2.49
C VAL A 225 -4.24 -12.99 -2.63
N ARG A 226 -4.03 -12.52 -3.87
CA ARG A 226 -4.08 -11.09 -4.18
C ARG A 226 -5.49 -10.63 -4.51
N VAL A 227 -5.94 -9.59 -3.83
CA VAL A 227 -7.26 -8.96 -3.99
C VAL A 227 -7.14 -7.52 -4.47
N SER A 228 -8.14 -7.08 -5.22
CA SER A 228 -8.32 -5.68 -5.61
C SER A 228 -9.16 -4.98 -4.56
N LEU A 229 -8.64 -3.91 -3.98
CA LEU A 229 -9.33 -3.08 -3.00
C LEU A 229 -9.73 -1.73 -3.62
N PRO A 230 -10.95 -1.25 -3.33
CA PRO A 230 -11.46 0.01 -3.85
C PRO A 230 -10.71 1.18 -3.21
N GLY A 231 -10.02 1.97 -4.04
CA GLY A 231 -9.22 3.09 -3.56
C GLY A 231 -7.99 2.72 -2.73
N PRO A 232 -7.21 3.73 -2.32
CA PRO A 232 -5.98 3.60 -1.52
C PRO A 232 -6.17 3.06 -0.10
N VAL A 233 -7.38 3.17 0.48
CA VAL A 233 -7.70 2.68 1.83
C VAL A 233 -8.85 1.67 1.84
N GLY A 234 -9.03 0.95 0.72
CA GLY A 234 -10.15 0.04 0.50
C GLY A 234 -10.27 -1.13 1.48
N GLU A 235 -9.22 -1.47 2.23
CA GLU A 235 -9.33 -2.46 3.31
C GLU A 235 -10.33 -2.05 4.39
N MET A 236 -10.59 -0.74 4.53
CA MET A 236 -11.53 -0.21 5.50
C MET A 236 -12.97 -0.65 5.23
N ALA A 237 -13.30 -0.96 3.97
CA ALA A 237 -14.55 -1.61 3.62
C ALA A 237 -14.64 -3.00 4.25
N PHE A 238 -13.57 -3.80 4.15
CA PHE A 238 -13.52 -5.12 4.78
C PHE A 238 -13.53 -5.03 6.31
N TYR A 239 -12.79 -4.07 6.87
CA TYR A 239 -12.79 -3.86 8.33
C TYR A 239 -14.14 -3.38 8.85
N SER A 240 -14.89 -2.55 8.11
CA SER A 240 -16.28 -2.22 8.43
C SER A 240 -17.17 -3.46 8.55
N ILE A 241 -16.95 -4.46 7.68
CA ILE A 241 -17.68 -5.73 7.76
C ILE A 241 -17.33 -6.47 9.05
N LEU A 242 -16.03 -6.63 9.34
CA LEU A 242 -15.57 -7.32 10.55
C LEU A 242 -16.00 -6.60 11.84
N GLU A 243 -15.88 -5.27 11.90
CA GLU A 243 -16.31 -4.47 13.05
C GLU A 243 -17.78 -4.73 13.39
N ASN A 244 -18.66 -4.60 12.39
CA ASN A 244 -20.09 -4.78 12.59
C ASN A 244 -20.44 -6.24 12.87
N LEU A 245 -19.78 -7.20 12.21
CA LEU A 245 -19.97 -8.62 12.48
C LEU A 245 -19.60 -8.97 13.92
N ILE A 246 -18.41 -8.55 14.38
CA ILE A 246 -17.94 -8.76 15.76
C ILE A 246 -18.94 -8.17 16.77
N ARG A 247 -19.36 -6.92 16.56
CA ARG A 247 -20.32 -6.23 17.44
C ARG A 247 -21.68 -6.93 17.46
N ASN A 248 -22.19 -7.34 16.30
CA ASN A 248 -23.48 -8.02 16.17
C ASN A 248 -23.45 -9.40 16.83
N ALA A 249 -22.42 -10.20 16.56
CA ALA A 249 -22.21 -11.52 17.15
C ALA A 249 -22.12 -11.42 18.68
N ALA A 250 -21.29 -10.51 19.20
CA ALA A 250 -21.12 -10.32 20.64
C ALA A 250 -22.42 -9.89 21.34
N LYS A 251 -23.19 -8.98 20.72
CA LYS A 251 -24.42 -8.42 21.30
C LYS A 251 -25.60 -9.39 21.25
N HIS A 252 -25.70 -10.20 20.20
CA HIS A 252 -26.89 -11.01 19.91
C HIS A 252 -26.68 -12.53 20.06
N GLY A 253 -25.45 -13.05 19.93
CA GLY A 253 -25.14 -14.49 20.01
C GLY A 253 -24.86 -15.04 21.42
N GLY A 254 -24.92 -14.19 22.45
CA GLY A 254 -24.55 -14.56 23.83
C GLY A 254 -25.69 -14.94 24.77
N GLN A 255 -26.96 -14.84 24.36
CA GLN A 255 -28.08 -14.75 25.32
C GLN A 255 -28.70 -16.08 25.78
N ASP A 256 -28.54 -17.18 25.04
CA ASP A 256 -29.30 -18.42 25.33
C ASP A 256 -28.69 -19.36 26.38
N ASP A 257 -27.39 -19.29 26.66
CA ASP A 257 -26.74 -20.19 27.63
C ASP A 257 -26.90 -19.75 29.10
N ASN A 258 -27.54 -18.61 29.35
CA ASN A 258 -27.69 -18.05 30.71
C ASN A 258 -28.67 -18.83 31.60
N LYS A 259 -29.21 -19.97 31.15
CA LYS A 259 -30.22 -20.75 31.89
C LYS A 259 -29.79 -22.14 32.32
N GLN A 260 -28.68 -22.71 31.86
CA GLN A 260 -28.29 -24.07 32.26
C GLN A 260 -26.77 -24.26 32.36
N GLY A 261 -26.22 -24.08 33.57
CA GLY A 261 -24.91 -24.63 33.95
C GLY A 261 -23.98 -23.61 34.60
N GLY A 262 -23.69 -23.80 35.88
CA GLY A 262 -22.70 -23.03 36.66
C GLY A 262 -21.25 -23.33 36.28
N GLY A 263 -20.94 -23.40 34.99
CA GLY A 263 -19.58 -23.40 34.45
C GLY A 263 -19.13 -21.96 34.23
N ASP A 264 -17.85 -21.71 34.49
CA ASP A 264 -17.18 -20.42 34.46
C ASP A 264 -17.64 -19.53 33.29
N GLN A 265 -18.57 -18.60 33.55
CA GLN A 265 -19.08 -17.62 32.57
C GLN A 265 -17.94 -16.76 31.98
N HIS A 266 -16.75 -16.84 32.57
CA HIS A 266 -15.53 -16.12 32.21
C HIS A 266 -14.62 -16.89 31.24
N ALA A 267 -15.13 -17.88 30.47
CA ALA A 267 -14.35 -18.67 29.51
C ALA A 267 -14.66 -18.42 28.02
N ARG A 268 -15.76 -17.74 27.66
CA ARG A 268 -16.23 -17.67 26.26
C ARG A 268 -15.30 -16.83 25.35
N ILE A 269 -14.96 -17.35 24.17
CA ILE A 269 -14.18 -16.68 23.11
C ILE A 269 -15.09 -16.52 21.90
N LEU A 270 -15.10 -15.34 21.28
CA LEU A 270 -15.72 -15.12 19.97
C LEU A 270 -14.73 -15.58 18.90
N GLU A 271 -15.07 -16.65 18.18
CA GLU A 271 -14.25 -17.19 17.10
C GLU A 271 -14.92 -16.90 15.74
N ILE A 272 -14.16 -16.33 14.82
CA ILE A 272 -14.59 -15.97 13.47
C ILE A 272 -13.71 -16.70 12.46
N HIS A 273 -14.33 -17.40 11.52
CA HIS A 273 -13.65 -18.13 10.44
C HIS A 273 -13.90 -17.43 9.12
N ILE A 274 -12.84 -17.05 8.41
CA ILE A 274 -12.89 -16.47 7.07
C ILE A 274 -12.36 -17.52 6.09
N VAL A 275 -13.17 -17.88 5.11
CA VAL A 275 -12.82 -18.88 4.10
C VAL A 275 -12.87 -18.23 2.73
N ILE A 276 -11.75 -18.26 2.00
CA ILE A 276 -11.64 -17.73 0.64
C ILE A 276 -11.41 -18.85 -0.37
N ARG A 277 -12.11 -18.81 -1.50
CA ARG A 277 -12.04 -19.84 -2.55
C ARG A 277 -12.20 -19.24 -3.94
N ASP A 278 -11.73 -19.97 -4.95
CA ASP A 278 -12.04 -19.61 -6.34
C ASP A 278 -13.51 -19.92 -6.67
N THR A 279 -14.12 -19.05 -7.48
CA THR A 279 -15.51 -19.21 -7.91
C THR A 279 -15.59 -20.34 -8.96
N ALA A 280 -16.30 -21.42 -8.69
CA ALA A 280 -16.38 -22.56 -9.61
C ALA A 280 -17.30 -22.29 -10.84
N GLY A 281 -16.75 -22.43 -12.05
CA GLY A 281 -17.50 -22.92 -13.22
C GLY A 281 -18.43 -21.95 -14.00
N LYS A 282 -18.18 -20.64 -14.07
CA LYS A 282 -18.87 -19.75 -15.05
C LYS A 282 -17.92 -18.72 -15.67
N ALA A 283 -18.12 -18.34 -16.92
CA ALA A 283 -17.26 -17.37 -17.62
C ALA A 283 -17.14 -15.97 -16.94
N THR A 284 -18.15 -15.57 -16.16
CA THR A 284 -18.15 -14.36 -15.31
C THR A 284 -17.79 -14.63 -13.83
N ALA A 285 -17.58 -15.90 -13.45
CA ALA A 285 -17.15 -16.32 -12.11
C ALA A 285 -15.67 -16.02 -11.83
N ASP A 286 -14.86 -15.85 -12.88
CA ASP A 286 -13.40 -15.81 -12.77
C ASP A 286 -12.79 -14.47 -12.34
N GLU A 287 -13.57 -13.41 -12.13
CA GLU A 287 -13.04 -12.09 -11.71
C GLU A 287 -13.05 -11.89 -10.20
N HIS A 288 -13.64 -12.82 -9.46
CA HIS A 288 -13.84 -12.71 -8.02
C HIS A 288 -13.41 -13.99 -7.30
N TYR A 289 -13.09 -13.84 -6.02
CA TYR A 289 -13.11 -14.93 -5.05
C TYR A 289 -14.45 -14.95 -4.35
N ASP A 290 -14.94 -16.15 -4.05
CA ASP A 290 -16.02 -16.34 -3.10
C ASP A 290 -15.46 -16.35 -1.68
N MET A 291 -16.18 -15.71 -0.77
CA MET A 291 -15.78 -15.61 0.63
C MET A 291 -16.94 -15.91 1.56
N ASP A 292 -16.69 -16.77 2.52
CA ASP A 292 -17.59 -17.04 3.64
C ASP A 292 -16.96 -16.56 4.95
N ILE A 293 -17.73 -15.86 5.78
CA ILE A 293 -17.35 -15.49 7.14
C ILE A 293 -18.35 -16.15 8.11
N LEU A 294 -17.86 -16.98 9.03
CA LEU A 294 -18.65 -17.69 10.03
C LEU A 294 -18.29 -17.21 11.43
N GLU A 295 -19.24 -17.18 12.36
CA GLU A 295 -19.00 -16.82 13.77
C GLU A 295 -19.73 -17.75 14.76
N ASN A 296 -19.09 -18.07 15.88
CA ASN A 296 -19.49 -19.18 16.74
C ASN A 296 -20.58 -18.86 17.77
N LEU A 297 -21.22 -17.69 17.71
CA LEU A 297 -22.16 -17.24 18.75
C LEU A 297 -23.62 -17.20 18.27
N SER A 298 -23.93 -16.69 17.07
CA SER A 298 -25.33 -16.38 16.72
C SER A 298 -26.15 -17.59 16.27
N SER A 299 -27.43 -17.56 16.61
CA SER A 299 -28.43 -18.53 16.14
C SER A 299 -28.82 -18.28 14.67
N PRO A 300 -29.08 -19.33 13.87
CA PRO A 300 -29.56 -19.22 12.50
C PRO A 300 -30.98 -18.63 12.37
N ASP A 301 -31.73 -18.49 13.47
CA ASP A 301 -33.12 -18.00 13.42
C ASP A 301 -33.24 -16.55 12.88
N ALA A 302 -32.14 -15.80 12.89
CA ALA A 302 -32.10 -14.42 12.43
C ALA A 302 -31.86 -14.25 10.92
N VAL A 303 -31.61 -15.32 10.16
CA VAL A 303 -31.23 -15.27 8.73
C VAL A 303 -32.17 -14.41 7.89
N ASP A 304 -33.47 -14.68 7.93
CA ASP A 304 -34.46 -13.96 7.12
C ASP A 304 -34.55 -12.48 7.52
N THR A 305 -34.45 -12.20 8.83
CA THR A 305 -34.50 -10.83 9.35
C THR A 305 -33.26 -10.04 8.92
N ILE A 306 -32.07 -10.65 8.99
CA ILE A 306 -30.81 -10.02 8.60
C ILE A 306 -30.79 -9.75 7.10
N ASN A 307 -31.16 -10.74 6.28
CA ASN A 307 -31.27 -10.55 4.83
C ASN A 307 -32.31 -9.49 4.49
N GLY A 308 -33.42 -9.39 5.21
CA GLY A 308 -34.38 -8.30 5.05
C GLY A 308 -33.72 -6.93 5.20
N TYR A 309 -33.00 -6.70 6.30
CA TYR A 309 -32.30 -5.42 6.53
C TYR A 309 -31.13 -5.14 5.57
N ILE A 310 -30.50 -6.16 5.01
CA ILE A 310 -29.45 -6.01 4.01
C ILE A 310 -30.06 -5.57 2.66
N ASN A 311 -31.21 -6.13 2.29
CA ASN A 311 -31.91 -5.82 1.05
C ASN A 311 -32.73 -4.52 1.11
N ASP A 312 -33.00 -3.98 2.30
CA ASP A 312 -33.68 -2.70 2.46
C ASP A 312 -32.88 -1.54 1.86
N ALA A 313 -33.55 -0.72 1.03
CA ALA A 313 -32.98 0.49 0.46
C ALA A 313 -32.39 1.41 1.55
N ILE A 314 -31.23 2.01 1.25
CA ILE A 314 -30.56 2.95 2.16
C ILE A 314 -31.23 4.33 2.19
N VAL A 315 -32.01 4.64 1.15
CA VAL A 315 -32.78 5.86 0.96
C VAL A 315 -34.23 5.48 0.69
N ASP A 316 -35.17 6.15 1.35
CA ASP A 316 -36.61 5.95 1.09
C ASP A 316 -37.11 6.76 -0.13
N ASP A 317 -38.38 6.57 -0.49
CA ASP A 317 -39.02 7.29 -1.61
C ASP A 317 -39.03 8.82 -1.42
N ALA A 318 -38.82 9.31 -0.20
CA ALA A 318 -38.74 10.73 0.14
C ALA A 318 -37.29 11.26 0.15
N GLY A 319 -36.31 10.45 -0.24
CA GLY A 319 -34.90 10.82 -0.26
C GLY A 319 -34.25 10.86 1.13
N GLN A 320 -34.90 10.32 2.16
CA GLN A 320 -34.38 10.30 3.52
C GLN A 320 -33.57 9.03 3.78
N VAL A 321 -32.49 9.18 4.55
CA VAL A 321 -31.66 8.04 4.98
C VAL A 321 -32.50 7.13 5.87
N ARG A 322 -32.44 5.82 5.63
CA ARG A 322 -33.10 4.83 6.49
C ARG A 322 -32.68 5.04 7.95
N ASN A 323 -33.52 4.74 8.93
CA ASN A 323 -33.24 5.04 10.35
C ASN A 323 -32.95 3.81 11.24
N LYS A 324 -32.86 2.61 10.64
CA LYS A 324 -32.66 1.33 11.34
C LYS A 324 -31.56 0.49 10.70
N ALA A 325 -30.98 -0.42 11.50
CA ALA A 325 -30.00 -1.43 11.06
C ALA A 325 -28.80 -0.85 10.29
N TRP A 326 -28.24 0.28 10.74
CA TRP A 326 -27.14 0.94 10.02
C TRP A 326 -25.88 0.09 9.96
N GLY A 327 -25.61 -0.75 10.97
CA GLY A 327 -24.50 -1.72 10.93
C GLY A 327 -24.62 -2.68 9.75
N LEU A 328 -25.78 -3.31 9.56
CA LEU A 328 -26.04 -4.20 8.41
C LEU A 328 -26.04 -3.44 7.07
N ALA A 329 -26.48 -2.17 7.06
CA ALA A 329 -26.42 -1.30 5.88
C ALA A 329 -24.99 -1.08 5.43
N GLU A 330 -24.11 -0.71 6.37
CA GLU A 330 -22.70 -0.52 6.11
C GLU A 330 -22.06 -1.83 5.62
N MET A 331 -22.35 -2.97 6.24
CA MET A 331 -21.82 -4.26 5.77
C MET A 331 -22.20 -4.52 4.30
N GLY A 332 -23.45 -4.27 3.91
CA GLY A 332 -23.91 -4.39 2.52
C GLY A 332 -23.22 -3.41 1.56
N LEU A 333 -23.12 -2.14 1.96
CA LEU A 333 -22.44 -1.09 1.17
C LEU A 333 -20.95 -1.42 0.95
N CYS A 334 -20.27 -1.89 2.00
CA CYS A 334 -18.87 -2.28 1.93
C CYS A 334 -18.68 -3.56 1.10
N ALA A 335 -19.58 -4.54 1.19
CA ALA A 335 -19.52 -5.74 0.36
C ALA A 335 -19.70 -5.42 -1.14
N ASN A 336 -20.64 -4.53 -1.48
CA ASN A 336 -20.81 -4.04 -2.85
C ASN A 336 -19.55 -3.31 -3.34
N LEU A 337 -18.93 -2.49 -2.49
CA LEU A 337 -17.72 -1.76 -2.87
C LEU A 337 -16.54 -2.69 -3.18
N LEU A 338 -16.41 -3.83 -2.48
CA LEU A 338 -15.35 -4.82 -2.69
C LEU A 338 -15.45 -5.57 -4.05
N VAL A 339 -16.54 -5.36 -4.79
CA VAL A 339 -16.74 -5.82 -6.18
C VAL A 339 -16.97 -4.66 -7.17
N ASP A 340 -16.50 -3.46 -6.82
CA ASP A 340 -16.62 -2.22 -7.60
C ASP A 340 -18.06 -1.75 -7.87
N GLN A 341 -18.96 -1.97 -6.91
CA GLN A 341 -20.31 -1.39 -6.96
C GLN A 341 -20.44 -0.25 -5.96
N ALA A 342 -20.42 0.99 -6.47
CA ALA A 342 -20.64 2.19 -5.67
C ALA A 342 -22.14 2.47 -5.44
N PRO A 343 -22.53 3.16 -4.34
CA PRO A 343 -23.92 3.48 -4.07
C PRO A 343 -24.57 4.28 -5.20
N GLY A 344 -25.78 3.89 -5.61
CA GLY A 344 -26.53 4.53 -6.70
C GLY A 344 -26.19 4.05 -8.12
N ALA A 345 -25.29 3.08 -8.30
CA ALA A 345 -25.16 2.35 -9.56
C ALA A 345 -26.39 1.46 -9.79
N SER A 346 -26.86 1.30 -11.04
CA SER A 346 -28.18 0.68 -11.34
C SER A 346 -28.28 -0.81 -10.96
N GLN A 347 -29.40 -1.17 -10.32
CA GLN A 347 -29.83 -2.48 -9.80
C GLN A 347 -28.98 -3.06 -8.66
N GLU A 348 -29.22 -2.52 -7.47
CA GLU A 348 -28.68 -2.90 -6.16
C GLU A 348 -29.23 -4.28 -5.69
N THR A 349 -28.74 -5.39 -6.23
CA THR A 349 -28.77 -6.64 -5.44
C THR A 349 -27.58 -6.63 -4.49
N PRO A 350 -27.76 -6.71 -3.17
CA PRO A 350 -26.65 -6.75 -2.24
C PRO A 350 -25.75 -7.97 -2.50
N GLU A 351 -24.45 -7.73 -2.48
CA GLU A 351 -23.43 -8.78 -2.58
C GLU A 351 -23.31 -9.59 -1.29
N LEU A 352 -23.63 -8.96 -0.15
CA LEU A 352 -23.68 -9.63 1.13
C LEU A 352 -24.95 -10.48 1.24
N ARG A 353 -24.77 -11.76 1.57
CA ARG A 353 -25.87 -12.68 1.86
C ARG A 353 -25.60 -13.38 3.17
N VAL A 354 -26.67 -13.72 3.89
CA VAL A 354 -26.56 -14.47 5.13
C VAL A 354 -27.35 -15.77 5.00
N ASP A 355 -26.80 -16.87 5.46
CA ASP A 355 -27.54 -18.12 5.57
C ASP A 355 -27.09 -18.95 6.78
N ALA A 356 -27.74 -20.09 6.97
CA ALA A 356 -27.46 -21.01 8.07
C ALA A 356 -26.60 -22.17 7.57
N CYS A 357 -25.41 -22.33 8.13
CA CYS A 357 -24.47 -23.39 7.78
C CYS A 357 -24.05 -24.19 9.03
N PRO A 358 -23.87 -25.53 8.94
CA PRO A 358 -23.24 -26.30 10.01
C PRO A 358 -21.76 -25.94 10.16
N TRP A 359 -21.23 -26.05 11.37
CA TRP A 359 -19.80 -25.82 11.67
C TRP A 359 -18.94 -27.07 11.48
N GLU A 360 -19.54 -28.17 11.02
CA GLU A 360 -18.95 -29.52 10.94
C GLU A 360 -17.57 -29.57 10.26
N ARG A 361 -17.32 -28.67 9.29
CA ARG A 361 -16.06 -28.61 8.54
C ARG A 361 -14.86 -28.16 9.39
N PHE A 362 -15.10 -27.40 10.45
CA PHE A 362 -14.04 -26.86 11.33
C PHE A 362 -14.11 -27.35 12.77
N ARG A 363 -15.31 -27.77 13.21
CA ARG A 363 -15.55 -28.41 14.51
C ARG A 363 -16.51 -29.58 14.29
N PRO A 364 -15.99 -30.77 13.98
CA PRO A 364 -16.81 -31.95 13.77
C PRO A 364 -17.73 -32.28 14.95
N GLU A 365 -17.28 -31.95 16.18
CA GLU A 365 -18.04 -32.06 17.42
C GLU A 365 -19.30 -31.15 17.48
N ASP A 366 -19.35 -30.08 16.69
CA ASP A 366 -20.47 -29.11 16.63
C ASP A 366 -21.36 -29.33 15.39
N SER A 367 -21.29 -30.50 14.73
CA SER A 367 -21.92 -30.78 13.43
C SER A 367 -23.45 -30.61 13.38
N GLU A 368 -24.15 -30.79 14.51
CA GLU A 368 -25.61 -30.58 14.58
C GLU A 368 -26.00 -29.10 14.74
N ARG A 369 -25.09 -28.24 15.21
CA ARG A 369 -25.37 -26.83 15.46
C ARG A 369 -25.10 -26.02 14.19
N LYS A 370 -26.11 -25.24 13.79
CA LYS A 370 -26.02 -24.29 12.69
C LYS A 370 -25.65 -22.91 13.22
N PHE A 371 -24.92 -22.15 12.42
CA PHE A 371 -24.47 -20.81 12.71
C PHE A 371 -24.72 -19.89 11.52
N LEU A 372 -24.61 -18.58 11.75
CA LEU A 372 -24.69 -17.61 10.67
C LEU A 372 -23.42 -17.67 9.81
N ARG A 373 -23.63 -17.77 8.50
CA ARG A 373 -22.59 -17.62 7.49
C ARG A 373 -22.91 -16.39 6.66
N TYR A 374 -21.94 -15.49 6.56
CA TYR A 374 -21.99 -14.29 5.75
C TYR A 374 -21.19 -14.56 4.47
N SER A 375 -21.86 -14.65 3.33
CA SER A 375 -21.23 -14.86 2.04
C SER A 375 -21.14 -13.55 1.27
N LEU A 376 -19.96 -13.27 0.72
CA LEU A 376 -19.69 -12.13 -0.15
C LEU A 376 -18.63 -12.51 -1.19
N ARG A 377 -18.32 -11.58 -2.09
CA ARG A 377 -17.29 -11.73 -3.11
C ARG A 377 -16.22 -10.67 -2.97
N LEU A 378 -14.99 -11.02 -3.33
CA LEU A 378 -13.86 -10.09 -3.40
C LEU A 378 -13.28 -10.08 -4.81
N LYS A 379 -13.02 -8.89 -5.36
CA LYS A 379 -12.40 -8.80 -6.68
C LYS A 379 -10.95 -9.26 -6.67
N LYS A 380 -10.53 -10.00 -7.71
CA LYS A 380 -9.13 -10.42 -7.90
C LYS A 380 -8.27 -9.24 -8.36
N ALA A 381 -7.02 -9.18 -7.88
CA ALA A 381 -5.99 -8.31 -8.47
C ALA A 381 -5.19 -9.06 -9.54
N TRP A 382 -4.58 -8.33 -10.46
CA TRP A 382 -3.90 -8.91 -11.63
C TRP A 382 -2.40 -8.58 -11.63
N THR A 383 -1.58 -9.61 -11.75
CA THR A 383 -0.13 -9.47 -11.97
C THR A 383 0.15 -8.73 -13.27
N ALA A 384 -0.51 -9.09 -14.38
CA ALA A 384 -0.45 -8.29 -15.59
C ALA A 384 -1.69 -8.40 -16.47
N VAL A 385 -1.95 -7.34 -17.23
CA VAL A 385 -2.94 -7.33 -18.31
C VAL A 385 -2.23 -7.07 -19.63
N PHE A 386 -2.45 -7.97 -20.60
CA PHE A 386 -1.89 -7.94 -21.95
C PHE A 386 -2.93 -7.42 -22.93
N PHE A 387 -2.58 -6.39 -23.70
CA PHE A 387 -3.46 -5.76 -24.67
C PHE A 387 -2.94 -5.93 -26.10
N GLY A 388 -3.81 -6.43 -26.99
CA GLY A 388 -3.50 -6.61 -28.41
C GLY A 388 -2.77 -7.93 -28.74
N PHE A 389 -2.88 -8.95 -27.88
CA PHE A 389 -2.27 -10.28 -28.08
C PHE A 389 -3.33 -11.32 -28.48
N ASP A 390 -4.01 -11.04 -29.60
CA ASP A 390 -5.11 -11.87 -30.11
C ASP A 390 -4.67 -13.26 -30.60
N GLU A 391 -3.37 -13.42 -30.87
CA GLU A 391 -2.74 -14.66 -31.29
C GLU A 391 -2.58 -15.70 -30.18
N VAL A 392 -2.66 -15.30 -28.91
CA VAL A 392 -2.55 -16.23 -27.77
C VAL A 392 -3.84 -17.04 -27.66
N ASN A 393 -3.72 -18.37 -27.75
CA ASN A 393 -4.88 -19.27 -27.74
C ASN A 393 -5.60 -19.30 -26.37
N GLU A 394 -6.87 -19.69 -26.39
CA GLU A 394 -7.74 -19.66 -25.20
C GLU A 394 -7.27 -20.61 -24.08
N GLU A 395 -6.69 -21.77 -24.42
CA GLU A 395 -6.15 -22.71 -23.44
C GLU A 395 -5.02 -22.07 -22.61
N THR A 396 -4.10 -21.38 -23.27
CA THR A 396 -3.01 -20.63 -22.63
C THR A 396 -3.54 -19.44 -21.83
N ARG A 397 -4.57 -18.75 -22.32
CA ARG A 397 -5.22 -17.65 -21.59
C ARG A 397 -5.85 -18.15 -20.30
N GLN A 398 -6.52 -19.30 -20.33
CA GLN A 398 -7.16 -19.92 -19.17
C GLN A 398 -6.12 -20.40 -18.15
N SER A 399 -5.05 -21.06 -18.58
CA SER A 399 -4.00 -21.52 -17.66
C SER A 399 -3.26 -20.37 -16.96
N LEU A 400 -3.08 -19.25 -17.66
CA LEU A 400 -2.47 -18.03 -17.12
C LEU A 400 -3.42 -17.18 -16.26
N ARG A 401 -4.72 -17.45 -16.26
CA ARG A 401 -5.71 -16.63 -15.55
C ARG A 401 -5.59 -16.76 -14.04
N ASN A 402 -5.45 -17.99 -13.53
CA ASN A 402 -5.34 -18.26 -12.09
C ASN A 402 -4.08 -17.64 -11.45
N PRO A 403 -2.90 -17.70 -12.09
CA PRO A 403 -1.71 -16.97 -11.64
C PRO A 403 -1.80 -15.43 -11.75
N GLY A 404 -2.93 -14.88 -12.20
CA GLY A 404 -3.21 -13.45 -12.20
C GLY A 404 -2.83 -12.73 -13.50
N PHE A 405 -2.82 -13.41 -14.64
CA PHE A 405 -2.61 -12.78 -15.94
C PHE A 405 -3.90 -12.73 -16.76
N ARG A 406 -4.12 -11.62 -17.46
CA ARG A 406 -5.34 -11.39 -18.23
C ARG A 406 -5.01 -10.84 -19.62
N PHE A 407 -5.85 -11.18 -20.59
CA PHE A 407 -5.71 -10.74 -21.98
C PHE A 407 -6.95 -9.94 -22.39
N GLU A 408 -6.74 -8.79 -22.99
CA GLU A 408 -7.77 -7.85 -23.39
C GLU A 408 -7.56 -7.38 -24.83
N GLY A 409 -8.66 -7.18 -25.55
CA GLY A 409 -8.63 -6.67 -26.91
C GLY A 409 -8.44 -5.15 -26.98
N GLU A 410 -8.16 -4.64 -28.18
CA GLU A 410 -8.02 -3.20 -28.46
C GLU A 410 -9.20 -2.36 -27.96
N ALA A 411 -10.43 -2.86 -28.14
CA ALA A 411 -11.66 -2.19 -27.73
C ALA A 411 -11.75 -1.93 -26.22
N THR A 412 -10.95 -2.61 -25.39
CA THR A 412 -10.90 -2.35 -23.94
C THR A 412 -10.18 -1.04 -23.61
N LEU A 413 -9.24 -0.60 -24.45
CA LEU A 413 -8.50 0.64 -24.26
C LEU A 413 -9.10 1.83 -25.01
N PHE A 414 -9.55 1.61 -26.25
CA PHE A 414 -9.77 2.71 -27.20
C PHE A 414 -11.23 2.96 -27.58
N ASP A 415 -12.19 2.16 -27.12
CA ASP A 415 -13.61 2.39 -27.42
C ASP A 415 -14.16 3.61 -26.65
N PRO A 416 -14.53 4.71 -27.34
CA PRO A 416 -15.03 5.93 -26.70
C PRO A 416 -16.47 5.79 -26.16
N ASN A 417 -17.19 4.72 -26.54
CA ASN A 417 -18.56 4.46 -26.07
C ASN A 417 -18.59 3.54 -24.85
N ARG A 418 -17.44 3.03 -24.41
CA ARG A 418 -17.36 2.12 -23.27
C ARG A 418 -17.36 2.92 -21.98
N GLU A 419 -18.26 2.57 -21.05
CA GLU A 419 -18.35 3.22 -19.74
C GLU A 419 -17.03 3.13 -18.94
N ASP A 420 -16.86 4.05 -18.00
CA ASP A 420 -15.79 4.02 -16.99
C ASP A 420 -15.75 2.64 -16.30
N GLY A 421 -14.56 2.05 -16.13
CA GLY A 421 -14.41 0.72 -15.50
C GLY A 421 -14.12 -0.46 -16.44
N ALA A 422 -13.94 -0.25 -17.75
CA ALA A 422 -13.58 -1.34 -18.68
C ALA A 422 -12.16 -1.91 -18.48
N ILE A 423 -11.24 -1.11 -17.93
CA ILE A 423 -9.87 -1.57 -17.63
C ILE A 423 -9.91 -2.31 -16.29
N PRO A 424 -9.36 -3.53 -16.21
CA PRO A 424 -9.28 -4.25 -14.95
C PRO A 424 -8.60 -3.37 -13.88
N PRO A 425 -9.20 -3.21 -12.69
CA PRO A 425 -8.59 -2.46 -11.59
C PRO A 425 -7.46 -3.27 -10.95
N ALA A 426 -6.60 -2.59 -10.16
CA ALA A 426 -5.52 -3.19 -9.38
C ALA A 426 -4.61 -4.11 -10.23
N VAL A 427 -4.02 -3.54 -11.27
CA VAL A 427 -3.09 -4.20 -12.18
C VAL A 427 -1.66 -3.77 -11.86
N ARG A 428 -0.70 -4.70 -11.75
CA ARG A 428 0.71 -4.35 -11.51
C ARG A 428 1.43 -3.91 -12.77
N PHE A 429 1.25 -4.67 -13.85
CA PHE A 429 1.86 -4.42 -15.15
C PHE A 429 0.81 -4.35 -16.25
N ALA A 430 0.90 -3.32 -17.08
CA ALA A 430 0.21 -3.28 -18.36
C ALA A 430 1.20 -3.59 -19.48
N VAL A 431 0.89 -4.59 -20.29
CA VAL A 431 1.71 -4.98 -21.45
C VAL A 431 0.94 -4.67 -22.72
N LEU A 432 1.53 -3.87 -23.60
CA LEU A 432 0.92 -3.38 -24.83
C LEU A 432 1.69 -3.95 -26.03
N ASP A 433 0.99 -4.52 -26.99
CA ASP A 433 1.60 -4.88 -28.28
C ASP A 433 2.02 -3.61 -29.05
N ALA A 434 3.19 -3.64 -29.69
CA ALA A 434 3.71 -2.50 -30.44
C ALA A 434 2.85 -2.14 -31.67
N GLY A 435 2.22 -3.12 -32.32
CA GLY A 435 1.31 -2.91 -33.43
C GLY A 435 0.05 -2.15 -33.01
N LEU A 436 -0.47 -2.44 -31.82
CA LEU A 436 -1.56 -1.68 -31.19
C LEU A 436 -1.20 -0.20 -30.98
N ILE A 437 0.04 0.08 -30.57
CA ILE A 437 0.53 1.44 -30.35
C ILE A 437 0.77 2.19 -31.66
N ASP A 438 1.28 1.50 -32.68
CA ASP A 438 1.56 2.11 -33.98
C ASP A 438 0.28 2.50 -34.73
N SER A 439 -0.81 1.76 -34.55
CA SER A 439 -2.11 2.03 -35.17
C SER A 439 -2.84 3.27 -34.62
N HIS A 440 -2.37 3.86 -33.52
CA HIS A 440 -3.04 4.98 -32.85
C HIS A 440 -2.19 6.27 -32.81
N ALA A 441 -2.86 7.42 -32.81
CA ALA A 441 -2.20 8.72 -32.60
C ALA A 441 -1.71 8.89 -31.15
N ASN A 442 -0.61 9.63 -30.95
CA ASN A 442 -0.02 9.87 -29.62
C ASN A 442 -1.01 10.46 -28.61
N GLU A 443 -1.95 11.27 -29.07
CA GLU A 443 -3.01 11.85 -28.21
C GLU A 443 -3.92 10.76 -27.63
N ARG A 444 -4.36 9.80 -28.46
CA ARG A 444 -5.20 8.67 -27.99
C ARG A 444 -4.43 7.74 -27.07
N VAL A 445 -3.16 7.47 -27.37
CA VAL A 445 -2.29 6.68 -26.48
C VAL A 445 -2.11 7.44 -25.15
N GLY A 446 -1.81 8.73 -25.20
CA GLY A 446 -1.66 9.59 -24.02
C GLY A 446 -2.86 9.56 -23.09
N ALA A 447 -4.08 9.58 -23.64
CA ALA A 447 -5.32 9.53 -22.88
C ALA A 447 -5.51 8.23 -22.07
N ILE A 448 -5.03 7.09 -22.58
CA ILE A 448 -5.17 5.80 -21.88
C ILE A 448 -4.06 5.53 -20.87
N LEU A 449 -2.87 6.11 -21.03
CA LEU A 449 -1.71 5.84 -20.18
C LEU A 449 -1.97 6.17 -18.71
N ASN A 450 -2.72 7.24 -18.43
CA ASN A 450 -3.08 7.61 -17.06
C ASN A 450 -4.03 6.59 -16.39
N ARG A 451 -4.75 5.80 -17.19
CA ARG A 451 -5.68 4.77 -16.71
C ARG A 451 -4.97 3.46 -16.34
N LEU A 452 -3.82 3.20 -16.96
CA LEU A 452 -2.97 2.05 -16.69
C LEU A 452 -2.10 2.26 -15.43
N PRO A 453 -1.56 1.20 -14.80
CA PRO A 453 -0.54 1.35 -13.77
C PRO A 453 0.73 1.99 -14.33
N PHE A 454 1.66 2.37 -13.45
CA PHE A 454 2.93 2.97 -13.88
C PHE A 454 3.84 2.01 -14.64
N ARG A 455 3.78 0.71 -14.30
CA ARG A 455 4.60 -0.31 -14.94
C ARG A 455 3.97 -0.67 -16.29
N ILE A 456 4.31 0.10 -17.31
CA ILE A 456 3.84 -0.11 -18.68
C ILE A 456 5.01 -0.61 -19.52
N ILE A 457 4.79 -1.76 -20.17
CA ILE A 457 5.74 -2.38 -21.09
C ILE A 457 5.10 -2.44 -22.47
N VAL A 458 5.71 -1.77 -23.45
CA VAL A 458 5.38 -1.95 -24.87
C VAL A 458 6.36 -2.96 -25.45
N THR A 459 5.84 -4.05 -25.98
CA THR A 459 6.65 -5.15 -26.55
C THR A 459 6.41 -5.30 -28.05
N GLY A 460 7.48 -5.60 -28.79
CA GLY A 460 7.49 -5.67 -30.24
C GLY A 460 8.29 -4.53 -30.88
N SER A 461 8.18 -4.38 -32.19
CA SER A 461 8.92 -3.35 -32.94
C SER A 461 8.02 -2.15 -33.25
N ILE A 462 8.20 -1.05 -32.51
CA ILE A 462 7.57 0.25 -32.82
C ILE A 462 8.23 0.81 -34.07
N THR A 463 7.45 1.02 -35.12
CA THR A 463 7.92 1.49 -36.43
C THR A 463 8.23 2.99 -36.44
N ASP A 464 7.50 3.79 -35.66
CA ASP A 464 7.74 5.22 -35.49
C ASP A 464 8.78 5.49 -34.38
N THR A 465 9.99 5.87 -34.78
CA THR A 465 11.09 6.20 -33.85
C THR A 465 10.78 7.41 -32.96
N GLY A 466 10.01 8.39 -33.46
CA GLY A 466 9.59 9.55 -32.69
C GLY A 466 8.60 9.16 -31.61
N LYS A 467 7.66 8.27 -31.92
CA LYS A 467 6.72 7.69 -30.94
C LYS A 467 7.45 6.86 -29.88
N ALA A 468 8.42 6.03 -30.27
CA ALA A 468 9.25 5.27 -29.32
C ALA A 468 10.01 6.19 -28.35
N GLN A 469 10.60 7.28 -28.86
CA GLN A 469 11.28 8.28 -28.03
C GLN A 469 10.30 9.02 -27.09
N TRP A 470 9.11 9.35 -27.59
CA TRP A 470 8.04 9.97 -26.80
C TRP A 470 7.59 9.08 -25.63
N LEU A 471 7.33 7.79 -25.88
CA LEU A 471 6.99 6.81 -24.84
C LEU A 471 8.11 6.68 -23.79
N LYS A 472 9.36 6.60 -24.23
CA LYS A 472 10.52 6.52 -23.33
C LYS A 472 10.61 7.76 -22.43
N LYS A 473 10.37 8.96 -22.96
CA LYS A 473 10.32 10.22 -22.21
C LYS A 473 9.18 10.21 -21.17
N LYS A 474 8.04 9.60 -21.51
CA LYS A 474 6.87 9.42 -20.64
C LYS A 474 7.03 8.35 -19.56
N GLY A 475 8.18 7.71 -19.43
CA GLY A 475 8.38 6.72 -18.36
C GLY A 475 8.03 5.28 -18.76
N ILE A 476 7.89 4.96 -20.05
CA ILE A 476 7.36 3.67 -20.53
C ILE A 476 8.50 2.78 -21.02
N ALA A 477 8.50 1.52 -20.57
CA ALA A 477 9.48 0.52 -21.02
C ALA A 477 9.11 0.04 -22.42
N CYS A 478 10.04 0.14 -23.37
CA CYS A 478 9.86 -0.36 -24.74
C CYS A 478 10.89 -1.46 -25.00
N THR A 479 10.45 -2.64 -25.42
CA THR A 479 11.32 -3.79 -25.66
C THR A 479 10.96 -4.54 -26.94
N LYS A 480 11.97 -5.07 -27.63
CA LYS A 480 11.77 -5.94 -28.79
C LYS A 480 11.55 -7.40 -28.39
N ASN A 481 11.84 -7.75 -27.14
CA ASN A 481 11.66 -9.10 -26.63
C ASN A 481 10.17 -9.37 -26.48
N LEU A 482 9.67 -10.42 -27.13
CA LEU A 482 8.28 -10.83 -26.95
C LEU A 482 8.10 -11.53 -25.60
N PRO A 483 6.89 -11.51 -25.01
CA PRO A 483 6.57 -12.33 -23.86
C PRO A 483 6.70 -13.81 -24.24
N PRO A 484 7.21 -14.66 -23.34
CA PRO A 484 7.48 -16.06 -23.64
C PRO A 484 6.19 -16.89 -23.62
N PHE A 485 5.22 -16.62 -24.51
CA PHE A 485 3.99 -17.42 -24.55
C PHE A 485 4.25 -18.83 -25.10
N GLY A 486 3.90 -19.90 -24.35
CA GLY A 486 3.80 -21.27 -24.86
C GLY A 486 5.08 -22.11 -24.96
N GLN A 487 6.02 -22.05 -24.00
CA GLN A 487 7.19 -22.95 -23.95
C GLN A 487 7.17 -23.93 -22.75
N GLY A 488 6.13 -24.75 -22.58
CA GLY A 488 6.13 -25.81 -21.57
C GLY A 488 4.75 -26.36 -21.22
N ALA A 489 4.70 -27.58 -20.68
CA ALA A 489 3.47 -28.31 -20.31
C ALA A 489 3.08 -28.18 -18.82
N ASP A 490 3.71 -27.25 -18.09
CA ASP A 490 3.48 -27.05 -16.66
C ASP A 490 3.10 -25.59 -16.38
N ASP A 491 1.84 -25.37 -15.98
CA ASP A 491 1.20 -24.05 -15.86
C ASP A 491 1.86 -23.16 -14.78
N GLY A 492 2.35 -23.76 -13.68
CA GLY A 492 2.97 -23.03 -12.57
C GLY A 492 4.34 -22.45 -12.95
N LYS A 493 5.18 -23.29 -13.57
CA LYS A 493 6.50 -22.88 -14.07
C LYS A 493 6.41 -21.74 -15.08
N PHE A 494 5.39 -21.80 -15.93
CA PHE A 494 5.14 -20.82 -16.97
C PHE A 494 4.77 -19.43 -16.43
N ALA A 495 3.92 -19.36 -15.40
CA ALA A 495 3.56 -18.12 -14.71
C ALA A 495 4.77 -17.44 -14.03
N GLY A 496 5.65 -18.25 -13.42
CA GLY A 496 6.88 -17.75 -12.82
C GLY A 496 7.84 -17.15 -13.85
N GLU A 497 8.00 -17.79 -15.01
CA GLU A 497 8.81 -17.28 -16.12
C GLU A 497 8.27 -15.97 -16.69
N LEU A 498 6.95 -15.85 -16.84
CA LEU A 498 6.30 -14.62 -17.33
C LEU A 498 6.47 -13.47 -16.33
N THR A 499 6.34 -13.73 -15.04
CA THR A 499 6.61 -12.73 -13.99
C THR A 499 8.07 -12.26 -14.00
N ARG A 500 9.03 -13.19 -14.16
CA ARG A 500 10.45 -12.85 -14.31
C ARG A 500 10.71 -12.02 -15.58
N TRP A 501 10.03 -12.33 -16.68
CA TRP A 501 10.09 -11.53 -17.90
C TRP A 501 9.65 -10.08 -17.65
N LEU A 502 8.50 -9.87 -16.99
CA LEU A 502 7.98 -8.53 -16.67
C LEU A 502 9.01 -7.71 -15.87
N TRP A 503 9.54 -8.29 -14.80
CA TRP A 503 10.53 -7.64 -13.95
C TRP A 503 11.84 -7.36 -14.67
N ARG A 504 12.31 -8.28 -15.54
CA ARG A 504 13.53 -8.08 -16.32
C ARG A 504 13.41 -6.86 -17.24
N GLU A 505 12.35 -6.79 -18.03
CA GLU A 505 12.19 -5.70 -19.00
C GLU A 505 11.97 -4.36 -18.28
N TRP A 506 11.22 -4.36 -17.19
CA TRP A 506 10.98 -3.16 -16.38
C TRP A 506 12.24 -2.64 -15.67
N LEU A 507 12.96 -3.52 -14.95
CA LEU A 507 14.20 -3.14 -14.27
C LEU A 507 15.31 -2.80 -15.26
N GLY A 508 15.35 -3.47 -16.43
CA GLY A 508 16.23 -3.13 -17.53
C GLY A 508 16.00 -1.70 -18.02
N TYR A 509 14.74 -1.30 -18.20
CA TYR A 509 14.37 0.07 -18.54
C TYR A 509 14.82 1.09 -17.48
N LEU A 510 14.51 0.86 -16.21
CA LEU A 510 14.88 1.76 -15.11
C LEU A 510 16.42 1.85 -14.93
N GLY A 511 17.13 0.73 -15.04
CA GLY A 511 18.59 0.67 -15.02
C GLY A 511 19.23 1.43 -16.19
N GLY A 512 18.65 1.32 -17.37
CA GLY A 512 19.06 2.08 -18.56
C GLY A 512 18.88 3.59 -18.37
N LYS A 513 17.72 4.05 -17.85
CA LYS A 513 17.45 5.48 -17.62
C LYS A 513 18.44 6.11 -16.64
N THR A 514 18.88 5.33 -15.66
CA THR A 514 19.80 5.83 -14.65
C THR A 514 21.27 5.75 -15.08
N GLY A 515 21.59 5.30 -16.31
CA GLY A 515 22.93 5.31 -16.93
C GLY A 515 23.75 4.03 -16.72
N GLY A 516 23.11 2.86 -16.64
CA GLY A 516 23.75 1.57 -16.34
C GLY A 516 23.13 0.40 -17.07
N GLU A 517 22.85 0.55 -18.37
CA GLU A 517 22.30 -0.53 -19.19
C GLU A 517 23.21 -1.78 -19.12
N GLY A 518 22.63 -2.92 -18.73
CA GLY A 518 23.36 -4.18 -18.55
C GLY A 518 24.22 -4.29 -17.29
N VAL A 519 24.22 -3.29 -16.41
CA VAL A 519 24.96 -3.35 -15.13
C VAL A 519 24.10 -4.05 -14.07
N PRO A 520 24.59 -5.10 -13.39
CA PRO A 520 23.86 -5.73 -12.30
C PRO A 520 23.57 -4.78 -11.14
N LEU A 521 22.35 -4.88 -10.58
CA LEU A 521 21.93 -4.17 -9.37
C LEU A 521 22.12 -5.07 -8.16
N ALA A 522 22.90 -4.61 -7.18
CA ALA A 522 23.06 -5.30 -5.91
C ALA A 522 22.04 -4.77 -4.89
N VAL A 523 21.16 -5.64 -4.40
CA VAL A 523 20.27 -5.36 -3.27
C VAL A 523 20.92 -5.96 -2.03
N ASP A 524 21.53 -5.12 -1.20
CA ASP A 524 22.27 -5.52 -0.01
C ASP A 524 21.41 -5.34 1.25
N ALA A 525 21.10 -6.43 1.95
CA ALA A 525 20.34 -6.41 3.19
C ALA A 525 21.23 -6.59 4.43
N TYR A 526 21.11 -5.67 5.39
CA TYR A 526 21.80 -5.74 6.68
C TYR A 526 20.86 -5.42 7.84
N PHE A 527 20.55 -6.43 8.65
CA PHE A 527 19.62 -6.33 9.79
C PHE A 527 20.30 -6.16 11.15
N MET A 528 21.61 -5.88 11.16
CA MET A 528 22.41 -5.68 12.38
C MET A 528 22.41 -6.91 13.30
N GLN A 529 22.41 -8.11 12.72
CA GLN A 529 22.36 -9.39 13.41
C GLN A 529 23.48 -10.34 12.95
N GLU A 530 23.75 -11.35 13.77
CA GLU A 530 24.59 -12.50 13.42
C GLU A 530 23.94 -13.37 12.33
N GLU A 531 24.74 -14.16 11.61
CA GLU A 531 24.28 -14.97 10.47
C GLU A 531 23.24 -16.05 10.82
N ASN A 532 23.22 -16.50 12.07
CA ASN A 532 22.40 -17.59 12.56
C ASN A 532 21.11 -17.12 13.25
N ARG A 533 20.80 -15.81 13.19
CA ARG A 533 19.59 -15.22 13.77
C ARG A 533 18.58 -14.85 12.70
N LYS A 534 17.30 -14.89 13.06
CA LYS A 534 16.21 -14.39 12.20
C LYS A 534 16.04 -12.88 12.37
N PRO A 535 15.79 -12.12 11.28
CA PRO A 535 15.51 -12.62 9.93
C PRO A 535 16.75 -12.84 9.03
N THR A 536 17.97 -12.48 9.46
CA THR A 536 19.20 -12.61 8.62
C THR A 536 19.40 -14.00 8.00
N LEU A 537 19.16 -15.08 8.76
CA LEU A 537 19.26 -16.45 8.27
C LEU A 537 18.25 -16.76 7.15
N ASP A 538 17.00 -16.32 7.32
CA ASP A 538 15.94 -16.58 6.35
C ASP A 538 16.24 -15.82 5.03
N TRP A 539 16.70 -14.57 5.15
CA TRP A 539 17.19 -13.79 4.01
C TRP A 539 18.38 -14.46 3.31
N ARG A 540 19.37 -14.99 4.06
CA ARG A 540 20.52 -15.69 3.48
C ARG A 540 20.07 -16.86 2.61
N ASN A 541 19.22 -17.73 3.17
CA ASN A 541 18.73 -18.92 2.48
C ASN A 541 17.88 -18.57 1.25
N ALA A 542 17.06 -17.51 1.31
CA ALA A 542 16.30 -17.03 0.17
C ALA A 542 17.20 -16.40 -0.91
N ALA A 543 18.19 -15.60 -0.51
CA ALA A 543 19.15 -14.97 -1.41
C ALA A 543 20.02 -15.98 -2.17
N ASP A 544 20.52 -17.03 -1.50
CA ASP A 544 21.31 -18.07 -2.15
C ASP A 544 20.52 -18.80 -3.25
N ARG A 545 19.26 -19.14 -2.96
CA ARG A 545 18.35 -19.76 -3.94
C ARG A 545 18.07 -18.83 -5.12
N PHE A 546 17.71 -17.58 -4.82
CA PHE A 546 17.44 -16.56 -5.83
C PHE A 546 18.63 -16.34 -6.75
N ASN A 547 19.82 -16.11 -6.18
CA ASN A 547 21.03 -15.86 -6.96
C ASN A 547 21.45 -17.09 -7.78
N ALA A 548 21.24 -18.31 -7.27
CA ALA A 548 21.51 -19.54 -8.02
C ALA A 548 20.58 -19.69 -9.22
N ASN A 549 19.28 -19.40 -9.03
CA ASN A 549 18.28 -19.43 -10.10
C ASN A 549 18.60 -18.41 -11.20
N GLU A 550 18.94 -17.17 -10.82
CA GLU A 550 19.32 -16.13 -11.77
C GLU A 550 20.63 -16.44 -12.50
N ALA A 551 21.62 -17.04 -11.82
CA ALA A 551 22.86 -17.46 -12.45
C ALA A 551 22.68 -18.60 -13.48
N ALA A 552 21.65 -19.42 -13.31
CA ALA A 552 21.32 -20.52 -14.21
C ALA A 552 20.38 -20.10 -15.36
N ALA A 553 19.76 -18.92 -15.28
CA ALA A 553 18.83 -18.44 -16.30
C ALA A 553 19.55 -18.04 -17.60
N ASP A 554 18.96 -18.37 -18.75
CA ASP A 554 19.48 -17.96 -20.08
C ASP A 554 19.55 -16.42 -20.23
N ARG A 555 18.61 -15.73 -19.57
CA ARG A 555 18.54 -14.27 -19.52
C ARG A 555 18.34 -13.80 -18.08
N PRO A 556 19.42 -13.55 -17.33
CA PRO A 556 19.32 -13.15 -15.93
C PRO A 556 18.63 -11.80 -15.80
N ILE A 557 17.86 -11.64 -14.72
CA ILE A 557 17.35 -10.35 -14.29
C ILE A 557 18.56 -9.52 -13.81
N PRO A 558 18.61 -8.20 -14.09
CA PRO A 558 19.73 -7.36 -13.67
C PRO A 558 19.72 -7.07 -12.15
N ALA A 559 19.36 -8.03 -11.30
CA ALA A 559 19.30 -7.88 -9.84
C ALA A 559 19.93 -9.10 -9.15
N ARG A 560 20.68 -8.85 -8.07
CA ARG A 560 21.27 -9.86 -7.19
C ARG A 560 21.07 -9.47 -5.74
N VAL A 561 20.95 -10.44 -4.86
CA VAL A 561 20.74 -10.19 -3.41
C VAL A 561 22.01 -10.48 -2.64
N GLY A 562 22.51 -9.48 -1.93
CA GLY A 562 23.58 -9.61 -0.93
C GLY A 562 22.98 -9.61 0.47
N VAL A 563 23.45 -10.50 1.34
CA VAL A 563 23.05 -10.50 2.76
C VAL A 563 24.28 -10.36 3.63
N TRP A 564 24.20 -9.50 4.63
CA TRP A 564 25.33 -9.14 5.48
C TRP A 564 25.04 -9.49 6.94
N ALA A 565 26.05 -9.99 7.63
CA ALA A 565 26.00 -10.33 9.04
C ALA A 565 27.02 -9.54 9.84
N ARG A 566 26.75 -9.40 11.13
CA ARG A 566 27.67 -8.85 12.12
C ARG A 566 28.47 -9.97 12.78
N ASP A 567 29.78 -9.79 12.84
CA ASP A 567 30.69 -10.67 13.57
C ASP A 567 30.46 -10.52 15.09
N PRO A 568 30.22 -11.62 15.83
CA PRO A 568 29.96 -11.55 17.26
C PRO A 568 31.21 -11.18 18.08
N GLY A 569 32.41 -11.42 17.56
CA GLY A 569 33.68 -11.17 18.22
C GLY A 569 34.12 -9.71 18.14
N ASP A 570 34.19 -9.14 16.93
CA ASP A 570 34.71 -7.77 16.72
C ASP A 570 33.68 -6.77 16.19
N GLY A 571 32.46 -7.22 15.87
CA GLY A 571 31.37 -6.38 15.37
C GLY A 571 31.55 -5.91 13.93
N ARG A 572 32.51 -6.45 13.17
CA ARG A 572 32.66 -6.17 11.73
C ARG A 572 31.48 -6.72 10.95
N VAL A 573 31.18 -6.09 9.82
CA VAL A 573 30.11 -6.50 8.91
C VAL A 573 30.71 -7.17 7.68
N TYR A 574 30.26 -8.39 7.39
CA TYR A 574 30.74 -9.21 6.27
C TYR A 574 29.58 -9.85 5.50
N SER A 575 29.81 -10.15 4.21
CA SER A 575 28.81 -10.77 3.34
C SER A 575 28.71 -12.26 3.65
N ILE A 576 27.48 -12.77 3.75
CA ILE A 576 27.15 -14.18 4.01
C ILE A 576 26.32 -14.83 2.91
N ALA A 577 25.75 -14.04 2.00
CA ALA A 577 25.15 -14.51 0.74
C ALA A 577 25.40 -13.48 -0.36
N GLY A 578 25.59 -13.96 -1.59
CA GLY A 578 25.97 -13.14 -2.72
C GLY A 578 27.45 -12.71 -2.69
N LYS A 579 28.08 -12.67 -3.87
CA LYS A 579 29.45 -12.15 -4.00
C LYS A 579 29.45 -10.65 -3.64
N PRO A 580 30.48 -10.13 -2.95
CA PRO A 580 30.62 -8.70 -2.78
C PRO A 580 30.65 -8.00 -4.15
N PRO A 581 29.99 -6.83 -4.31
CA PRO A 581 30.03 -6.07 -5.56
C PRO A 581 31.46 -5.75 -5.99
N ASP A 582 31.72 -5.78 -7.30
CA ASP A 582 32.91 -5.15 -7.83
C ASP A 582 32.79 -3.63 -7.62
N ALA A 583 33.79 -3.05 -6.94
CA ALA A 583 33.82 -1.65 -6.54
C ALA A 583 33.82 -0.67 -7.73
N LYS A 584 34.02 -1.15 -8.97
CA LYS A 584 34.23 -0.29 -10.14
C LYS A 584 33.03 -0.12 -11.09
N GLY A 585 31.87 -0.74 -10.83
CA GLY A 585 30.76 -0.62 -11.78
C GLY A 585 29.34 -0.88 -11.26
N GLU A 586 29.17 -1.73 -10.26
CA GLU A 586 27.82 -2.14 -9.80
C GLU A 586 27.13 -1.04 -9.00
N ARG A 587 25.81 -0.91 -9.17
CA ARG A 587 24.96 -0.03 -8.36
C ARG A 587 24.46 -0.80 -7.15
N ARG A 588 24.51 -0.16 -5.98
CA ARG A 588 24.07 -0.78 -4.73
C ARG A 588 22.83 -0.11 -4.18
N ILE A 589 21.88 -0.93 -3.76
CA ILE A 589 20.70 -0.55 -3.00
C ILE A 589 20.87 -1.22 -1.65
N ILE A 590 21.21 -0.42 -0.65
CA ILE A 590 21.59 -0.90 0.67
C ILE A 590 20.42 -0.67 1.62
N ILE A 591 19.97 -1.75 2.23
CA ILE A 591 18.98 -1.75 3.32
C ILE A 591 19.77 -1.86 4.61
N ASP A 592 19.83 -0.77 5.35
CA ASP A 592 20.65 -0.65 6.55
C ASP A 592 19.78 -0.45 7.78
N ARG A 593 19.72 -1.47 8.64
CA ARG A 593 19.05 -1.35 9.92
C ARG A 593 19.88 -0.52 10.89
N HIS A 594 19.31 0.61 11.32
CA HIS A 594 19.91 1.61 12.23
C HIS A 594 21.13 2.40 11.70
N GLY A 595 21.59 2.19 10.46
CA GLY A 595 22.65 3.02 9.88
C GLY A 595 24.08 2.57 10.22
N ASP A 596 24.27 1.28 10.54
CA ASP A 596 25.55 0.75 11.02
C ASP A 596 26.41 0.15 9.90
N PHE A 597 25.82 -0.08 8.73
CA PHE A 597 26.46 -0.77 7.63
C PHE A 597 27.74 -0.05 7.18
N ALA A 598 27.64 1.24 6.89
CA ALA A 598 28.76 2.03 6.36
C ALA A 598 29.89 2.26 7.37
N GLU A 599 29.61 2.14 8.66
CA GLU A 599 30.61 2.27 9.73
C GLU A 599 31.42 1.00 9.93
N LYS A 600 30.75 -0.16 9.84
CA LYS A 600 31.30 -1.46 10.27
C LYS A 600 31.69 -2.38 9.12
N SER A 601 31.39 -2.00 7.89
CA SER A 601 31.85 -2.69 6.68
C SER A 601 33.00 -1.93 6.01
N ASN A 602 33.66 -2.58 5.05
CA ASN A 602 34.64 -1.93 4.17
C ASN A 602 33.98 -1.18 3.00
N TYR A 603 32.71 -0.79 3.14
CA TYR A 603 31.96 -0.09 2.11
C TYR A 603 32.38 1.37 2.02
N GLU A 604 32.70 1.82 0.81
CA GLU A 604 32.89 3.24 0.50
C GLU A 604 31.65 3.78 -0.22
N PRO A 605 30.89 4.71 0.39
CA PRO A 605 29.66 5.22 -0.21
C PRO A 605 29.88 5.94 -1.53
N SER A 606 29.17 5.51 -2.58
CA SER A 606 29.08 6.25 -3.85
C SER A 606 27.82 7.11 -3.90
N MET A 607 27.87 8.17 -4.72
CA MET A 607 26.67 8.97 -5.06
C MET A 607 25.69 8.20 -5.96
N LYS A 608 26.16 7.12 -6.61
CA LYS A 608 25.32 6.23 -7.42
C LYS A 608 24.55 5.22 -6.55
N ASP A 609 25.00 4.98 -5.33
CA ASP A 609 24.35 4.05 -4.41
C ASP A 609 23.08 4.64 -3.83
N ARG A 610 22.21 3.76 -3.34
CA ARG A 610 20.99 4.08 -2.63
C ARG A 610 21.06 3.48 -1.25
N LEU A 611 20.69 4.26 -0.26
CA LEU A 611 20.67 3.84 1.14
C LEU A 611 19.24 4.01 1.66
N ILE A 612 18.63 2.89 2.01
CA ILE A 612 17.31 2.80 2.62
C ILE A 612 17.54 2.42 4.09
N VAL A 613 17.34 3.39 4.98
CA VAL A 613 17.53 3.19 6.42
C VAL A 613 16.22 2.68 7.02
N ILE A 614 16.28 1.56 7.75
CA ILE A 614 15.11 0.98 8.41
C ILE A 614 15.32 0.84 9.92
N ASP A 615 14.26 1.06 10.67
CA ASP A 615 14.15 0.85 12.11
C ASP A 615 12.69 0.53 12.45
N LYS A 616 12.36 0.28 13.72
CA LYS A 616 10.99 -0.11 14.15
C LYS A 616 9.92 0.97 13.90
N VAL A 617 10.31 2.21 13.61
CA VAL A 617 9.40 3.32 13.30
C VAL A 617 9.19 3.46 11.79
N SER A 618 10.07 2.88 10.96
CA SER A 618 9.91 2.84 9.51
C SER A 618 8.71 2.00 9.11
N GLY A 619 7.86 2.53 8.24
CA GLY A 619 6.74 1.79 7.66
C GLY A 619 7.15 0.57 6.81
N ASP A 620 8.42 0.48 6.41
CA ASP A 620 8.98 -0.68 5.69
C ASP A 620 9.51 -1.77 6.62
N PHE A 621 9.58 -1.52 7.93
CA PHE A 621 10.22 -2.42 8.87
C PHE A 621 9.63 -3.82 8.81
N ASP A 622 8.32 -3.95 8.97
CA ASP A 622 7.67 -5.27 8.99
C ASP A 622 7.76 -5.98 7.65
N ALA A 623 7.62 -5.25 6.54
CA ALA A 623 7.70 -5.82 5.19
C ALA A 623 9.07 -6.44 4.88
N LEU A 624 10.13 -5.95 5.53
CA LEU A 624 11.50 -6.41 5.33
C LEU A 624 11.99 -7.34 6.43
N TYR A 625 11.66 -7.02 7.69
CA TYR A 625 12.11 -7.75 8.86
C TYR A 625 11.28 -9.01 9.11
N ASN A 626 10.00 -9.02 8.72
CA ASN A 626 9.11 -10.18 8.73
C ASN A 626 8.74 -10.60 7.29
N ALA A 627 9.67 -10.42 6.35
CA ALA A 627 9.46 -10.75 4.95
C ALA A 627 9.00 -12.21 4.78
N SER A 628 8.05 -12.42 3.88
CA SER A 628 7.64 -13.77 3.45
C SER A 628 8.58 -14.27 2.37
N PHE A 629 9.03 -15.52 2.50
CA PHE A 629 9.94 -16.17 1.55
C PHE A 629 9.24 -17.38 0.94
N PRO A 630 9.27 -17.55 -0.40
CA PRO A 630 8.67 -18.73 -1.03
C PRO A 630 9.38 -20.02 -0.59
N GLU A 631 8.61 -21.10 -0.49
CA GLU A 631 9.15 -22.42 -0.16
C GLU A 631 9.98 -22.98 -1.33
N PRO A 632 10.91 -23.93 -1.08
CA PRO A 632 11.79 -24.46 -2.14
C PRO A 632 11.08 -25.21 -3.28
N ARG A 633 9.78 -25.49 -3.14
CA ARG A 633 9.00 -26.27 -4.11
C ARG A 633 8.18 -25.41 -5.06
N ASP A 634 8.08 -24.10 -4.81
CA ASP A 634 7.27 -23.21 -5.62
C ASP A 634 8.10 -22.65 -6.79
N ASP A 635 7.55 -22.72 -8.00
CA ASP A 635 8.07 -21.99 -9.16
C ASP A 635 7.79 -20.47 -9.08
N ASP A 636 7.08 -20.03 -8.04
CA ASP A 636 6.77 -18.63 -7.79
C ASP A 636 8.05 -17.81 -7.55
N PRO A 637 8.25 -16.71 -8.29
CA PRO A 637 9.41 -15.88 -8.11
C PRO A 637 9.33 -15.14 -6.77
N TRP A 638 10.43 -15.16 -6.01
CA TRP A 638 10.59 -14.25 -4.88
C TRP A 638 10.68 -12.81 -5.43
N GLU A 639 9.57 -12.08 -5.38
CA GLU A 639 9.46 -10.77 -6.02
C GLU A 639 10.06 -9.61 -5.22
N LEU A 640 10.18 -9.76 -3.90
CA LEU A 640 10.66 -8.69 -3.01
C LEU A 640 12.01 -8.07 -3.43
N PRO A 641 13.02 -8.86 -3.87
CA PRO A 641 14.24 -8.32 -4.46
C PRO A 641 14.01 -7.39 -5.67
N PHE A 642 13.06 -7.70 -6.53
CA PHE A 642 12.74 -6.87 -7.70
C PHE A 642 12.07 -5.56 -7.30
N GLU A 643 11.16 -5.62 -6.33
CA GLU A 643 10.50 -4.43 -5.78
C GLU A 643 11.49 -3.52 -5.05
N LEU A 644 12.45 -4.10 -4.33
CA LEU A 644 13.55 -3.35 -3.71
C LEU A 644 14.48 -2.73 -4.75
N ALA A 645 14.76 -3.45 -5.84
CA ALA A 645 15.53 -2.92 -6.96
C ALA A 645 14.82 -1.72 -7.60
N GLU A 646 13.52 -1.86 -7.87
CA GLU A 646 12.66 -0.76 -8.35
C GLU A 646 12.68 0.42 -7.38
N ALA A 647 12.47 0.18 -6.09
CA ALA A 647 12.48 1.19 -5.05
C ALA A 647 13.80 1.98 -5.02
N GLY A 648 14.95 1.33 -5.19
CA GLY A 648 16.23 2.05 -5.28
C GLY A 648 16.40 2.84 -6.57
N LEU A 649 15.88 2.36 -7.70
CA LEU A 649 16.03 3.01 -9.00
C LEU A 649 15.12 4.22 -9.19
N VAL A 650 13.89 4.15 -8.69
CA VAL A 650 12.84 5.14 -8.94
C VAL A 650 13.12 6.42 -8.16
N ARG A 651 13.15 7.54 -8.89
CA ARG A 651 13.43 8.88 -8.40
C ARG A 651 12.14 9.68 -8.28
N ILE A 652 11.79 10.02 -7.04
CA ILE A 652 10.54 10.70 -6.70
C ILE A 652 10.86 12.12 -6.26
N LEU A 653 10.25 13.13 -6.90
CA LEU A 653 10.23 14.50 -6.41
C LEU A 653 8.94 14.75 -5.64
N LEU A 654 9.04 15.35 -4.46
CA LEU A 654 7.91 15.62 -3.59
C LEU A 654 7.80 17.10 -3.29
N LEU A 655 6.60 17.64 -3.53
CA LEU A 655 6.19 18.99 -3.20
C LEU A 655 5.00 18.88 -2.25
N ASP A 656 5.25 18.93 -0.95
CA ASP A 656 4.21 19.00 0.09
C ASP A 656 4.76 19.83 1.26
N GLU A 657 3.95 20.77 1.76
CA GLU A 657 4.37 21.68 2.82
C GLU A 657 4.65 20.99 4.16
N ARG A 658 3.93 19.92 4.50
CA ARG A 658 4.02 19.20 5.79
C ARG A 658 5.29 18.35 5.82
N ILE A 659 5.59 17.66 4.72
CA ILE A 659 6.84 16.90 4.56
C ILE A 659 8.02 17.86 4.47
N ALA A 660 7.90 18.97 3.74
CA ALA A 660 8.94 19.99 3.65
C ALA A 660 9.29 20.61 5.01
N GLN A 661 8.30 20.85 5.89
CA GLN A 661 8.56 21.29 7.27
C GLN A 661 9.45 20.32 8.04
N ARG A 662 9.14 19.02 7.99
CA ARG A 662 9.90 17.98 8.69
C ARG A 662 11.24 17.69 8.03
N ALA A 663 11.41 18.01 6.74
CA ALA A 663 12.61 17.72 5.97
C ALA A 663 13.87 18.39 6.56
N GLY A 664 13.73 19.58 7.16
CA GLY A 664 14.83 20.34 7.76
C GLY A 664 15.22 19.91 9.18
N GLU A 665 14.50 18.97 9.80
CA GLU A 665 14.77 18.49 11.14
C GLU A 665 15.99 17.55 11.17
N LYS A 666 16.65 17.48 12.33
CA LYS A 666 17.75 16.53 12.56
C LYS A 666 17.22 15.11 12.52
N PHE A 667 17.89 14.24 11.76
CA PHE A 667 17.54 12.82 11.75
C PHE A 667 17.97 12.18 13.07
N GLN A 668 17.01 11.64 13.82
CA GLN A 668 17.23 11.04 15.13
C GLN A 668 17.16 9.52 15.04
N GLU A 669 18.31 8.85 14.93
CA GLU A 669 18.44 7.40 14.95
C GLU A 669 19.74 6.99 15.66
N THR A 670 19.81 5.76 16.16
CA THR A 670 20.95 5.19 16.90
C THR A 670 22.27 5.33 16.13
N GLY A 671 22.27 5.11 14.81
CA GLY A 671 23.47 5.25 13.97
C GLY A 671 23.74 6.67 13.46
N ALA A 672 22.82 7.62 13.63
CA ALA A 672 22.92 8.96 13.04
C ALA A 672 24.18 9.74 13.45
N GLY A 673 24.76 9.42 14.61
CA GLY A 673 25.97 10.03 15.13
C GLY A 673 27.29 9.51 14.55
N LYS A 674 27.28 8.34 13.91
CA LYS A 674 28.49 7.60 13.46
C LYS A 674 29.12 8.25 12.23
N GLU A 675 30.46 8.26 12.15
CA GLU A 675 31.17 8.94 11.05
C GLU A 675 30.88 8.32 9.68
N GLY A 676 30.85 6.99 9.60
CA GLY A 676 30.53 6.23 8.40
C GLY A 676 29.11 6.52 7.92
N PHE A 677 28.14 6.56 8.84
CA PHE A 677 26.77 6.94 8.52
C PHE A 677 26.67 8.38 8.00
N LYS A 678 27.26 9.35 8.73
CA LYS A 678 27.28 10.75 8.32
C LYS A 678 27.90 10.92 6.93
N ARG A 679 29.03 10.26 6.68
CA ARG A 679 29.69 10.26 5.36
C ARG A 679 28.78 9.67 4.29
N ALA A 680 28.10 8.56 4.58
CA ALA A 680 27.21 7.91 3.62
C ALA A 680 26.00 8.77 3.24
N VAL A 681 25.47 9.57 4.17
CA VAL A 681 24.24 10.35 3.93
C VAL A 681 24.46 11.83 3.58
N THR A 682 25.54 12.43 4.08
CA THR A 682 25.84 13.86 3.86
C THR A 682 27.07 14.10 2.99
N GLY A 683 27.88 13.06 2.75
CA GLY A 683 29.22 13.20 2.16
C GLY A 683 30.29 13.71 3.15
N SER A 684 29.90 14.09 4.37
CA SER A 684 30.80 14.62 5.40
C SER A 684 30.77 13.77 6.66
N LYS A 685 31.92 13.63 7.34
CA LYS A 685 32.02 12.95 8.64
C LYS A 685 31.48 13.78 9.80
N THR A 686 31.39 15.10 9.62
CA THR A 686 31.07 16.05 10.70
C THR A 686 29.68 16.66 10.57
N ALA A 687 29.09 16.66 9.38
CA ALA A 687 27.77 17.22 9.17
C ALA A 687 26.70 16.39 9.90
N THR A 688 25.73 17.07 10.52
CA THR A 688 24.60 16.41 11.16
C THR A 688 23.59 16.02 10.08
N PRO A 689 23.20 14.74 9.97
CA PRO A 689 22.18 14.31 9.02
C PRO A 689 20.84 14.98 9.30
N LEU A 690 20.14 15.34 8.24
CA LEU A 690 18.79 15.92 8.26
C LEU A 690 17.86 14.96 7.52
N ASN A 691 16.56 15.02 7.79
CA ASN A 691 15.59 14.10 7.18
C ASN A 691 15.64 14.14 5.64
N TRP A 692 15.85 15.31 5.03
CA TRP A 692 15.98 15.42 3.58
C TRP A 692 17.24 14.72 3.02
N HIS A 693 18.34 14.65 3.78
CA HIS A 693 19.52 13.88 3.37
C HIS A 693 19.20 12.38 3.28
N ILE A 694 18.41 11.88 4.24
CA ILE A 694 17.99 10.47 4.26
C ILE A 694 17.07 10.18 3.07
N ALA A 695 16.09 11.06 2.83
CA ALA A 695 15.21 10.97 1.67
C ALA A 695 16.00 10.99 0.36
N GLU A 696 16.95 11.92 0.21
CA GLU A 696 17.78 12.06 -0.99
C GLU A 696 18.57 10.77 -1.28
N ARG A 697 19.16 10.16 -0.24
CA ARG A 697 19.89 8.90 -0.37
C ARG A 697 19.00 7.71 -0.70
N ALA A 698 17.72 7.75 -0.32
CA ALA A 698 16.71 6.79 -0.72
C ALA A 698 16.12 7.06 -2.11
N GLY A 699 16.59 8.09 -2.84
CA GLY A 699 16.05 8.47 -4.16
C GLY A 699 14.73 9.23 -4.08
N VAL A 700 14.53 9.99 -3.00
CA VAL A 700 13.34 10.83 -2.77
C VAL A 700 13.80 12.27 -2.51
N TYR A 701 13.41 13.16 -3.41
CA TYR A 701 13.82 14.56 -3.39
C TYR A 701 12.69 15.39 -2.82
N VAL A 702 12.84 15.90 -1.60
CA VAL A 702 11.86 16.78 -0.98
C VAL A 702 12.21 18.22 -1.35
N ALA A 703 11.41 18.82 -2.22
CA ALA A 703 11.55 20.25 -2.50
C ALA A 703 11.14 21.04 -1.26
N THR A 704 11.93 22.04 -0.91
CA THR A 704 11.58 23.00 0.15
C THR A 704 11.17 24.35 -0.42
N HIS A 705 11.50 24.61 -1.70
CA HIS A 705 11.18 25.85 -2.39
C HIS A 705 10.65 25.58 -3.81
N LEU A 706 9.69 26.40 -4.25
CA LEU A 706 9.16 26.41 -5.62
C LEU A 706 9.29 27.82 -6.21
N GLY A 707 10.27 28.02 -7.08
CA GLY A 707 10.46 29.25 -7.86
C GLY A 707 9.53 29.27 -9.07
N ILE A 708 8.80 30.36 -9.26
CA ILE A 708 7.93 30.60 -10.42
C ILE A 708 8.32 31.91 -11.09
N SER A 709 8.63 31.83 -12.38
CA SER A 709 8.87 32.98 -13.25
C SER A 709 7.82 33.05 -14.35
N THR A 710 7.11 34.17 -14.44
CA THR A 710 6.14 34.45 -15.51
C THR A 710 6.49 35.79 -16.17
N LYS A 711 6.49 35.84 -17.51
CA LYS A 711 6.54 37.13 -18.22
C LYS A 711 5.15 37.76 -18.21
N GLY A 712 5.06 39.02 -17.78
CA GLY A 712 3.83 39.79 -17.89
C GLY A 712 3.43 39.97 -19.36
N GLN A 713 2.20 39.59 -19.71
CA GLN A 713 1.55 40.03 -20.95
C GLN A 713 1.39 41.55 -20.92
N LYS A 714 2.40 42.29 -21.37
CA LYS A 714 2.35 43.60 -22.06
C LYS A 714 3.75 44.21 -22.13
N SER A 715 4.28 44.26 -23.36
CA SER A 715 5.28 45.22 -23.85
C SER A 715 6.36 45.68 -22.86
N GLY A 716 7.51 45.00 -22.86
CA GLY A 716 8.84 45.62 -22.77
C GLY A 716 9.28 46.40 -21.51
N THR A 717 8.44 46.66 -20.51
CA THR A 717 8.81 47.49 -19.35
C THR A 717 8.22 47.05 -18.00
N GLY A 718 7.48 45.94 -17.93
CA GLY A 718 6.96 45.42 -16.66
C GLY A 718 8.03 44.66 -15.84
N PRO A 719 8.02 44.75 -14.50
CA PRO A 719 8.94 43.98 -13.65
C PRO A 719 8.72 42.47 -13.85
N ASN A 720 9.80 41.69 -13.94
CA ASN A 720 9.72 40.22 -13.86
C ASN A 720 8.97 39.83 -12.58
N ASN A 721 7.94 39.01 -12.71
CA ASN A 721 7.09 38.57 -11.61
C ASN A 721 7.64 37.30 -10.95
N ASP A 722 8.96 37.26 -10.76
CA ASP A 722 9.65 36.11 -10.20
C ASP A 722 9.34 36.03 -8.69
N LYS A 723 8.84 34.88 -8.23
CA LYS A 723 8.56 34.61 -6.82
C LYS A 723 8.97 33.20 -6.47
N THR A 724 9.46 33.02 -5.25
CA THR A 724 9.75 31.69 -4.70
C THR A 724 8.79 31.42 -3.56
N LEU A 725 8.06 30.32 -3.61
CA LEU A 725 7.25 29.83 -2.51
C LEU A 725 8.16 29.01 -1.58
N ASP A 726 8.31 29.45 -0.33
CA ASP A 726 8.82 28.59 0.74
C ASP A 726 7.72 27.58 1.08
N LEU A 727 7.96 26.30 0.76
CA LEU A 727 6.98 25.24 0.97
C LEU A 727 6.79 24.97 2.46
N ALA A 728 7.84 25.06 3.28
CA ALA A 728 7.77 24.79 4.71
C ALA A 728 7.10 25.95 5.47
N GLY A 729 7.46 27.20 5.14
CA GLY A 729 6.86 28.40 5.72
C GLY A 729 5.53 28.81 5.11
N GLY A 730 5.20 28.28 3.92
CA GLY A 730 3.98 28.55 3.17
C GLY A 730 3.84 29.97 2.62
N SER A 731 4.94 30.73 2.58
CA SER A 731 4.94 32.15 2.21
C SER A 731 5.72 32.41 0.93
N TRP A 732 5.30 33.44 0.18
CA TRP A 732 5.97 33.87 -1.03
C TRP A 732 7.12 34.83 -0.71
N LEU A 733 8.35 34.41 -1.01
CA LEU A 733 9.58 35.19 -0.85
C LEU A 733 9.81 36.12 -2.06
N ALA A 734 10.53 37.22 -1.83
CA ALA A 734 10.97 38.12 -2.90
C ALA A 734 12.22 37.56 -3.61
N PRO A 735 12.40 37.81 -4.93
CA PRO A 735 13.45 37.18 -5.75
C PRO A 735 14.90 37.57 -5.39
N ARG A 736 15.13 38.37 -4.34
CA ARG A 736 16.46 38.82 -3.90
C ARG A 736 16.87 38.44 -2.48
N GLU A 737 16.00 37.81 -1.68
CA GLU A 737 16.39 37.32 -0.34
C GLU A 737 17.10 35.95 -0.39
N ALA A 738 17.00 35.21 -1.49
CA ALA A 738 17.65 33.90 -1.66
C ALA A 738 19.16 33.96 -1.99
N GLY A 739 19.70 35.13 -2.36
CA GLY A 739 20.96 35.22 -3.11
C GLY A 739 22.23 35.64 -2.35
N SER A 740 22.17 36.25 -1.17
CA SER A 740 23.43 36.71 -0.53
C SER A 740 23.40 37.07 0.96
N GLN A 741 22.24 37.16 1.60
CA GLN A 741 22.14 37.28 3.06
C GLN A 741 20.79 36.70 3.51
N GLY A 742 20.74 35.49 4.10
CA GLY A 742 19.55 35.11 4.88
C GLY A 742 19.07 33.65 4.93
N LEU A 743 19.59 32.72 4.12
CA LEU A 743 19.24 31.30 4.26
C LEU A 743 20.49 30.47 4.58
N ASP A 744 20.87 30.48 5.86
CA ASP A 744 22.00 29.71 6.43
C ASP A 744 21.78 28.18 6.38
N ARG A 745 20.77 27.70 5.65
CA ARG A 745 20.35 26.30 5.62
C ARG A 745 20.33 25.74 4.19
N PRO A 746 20.84 24.52 3.97
CA PRO A 746 20.74 23.84 2.69
C PRO A 746 19.27 23.59 2.31
N HIS A 747 18.94 23.77 1.04
CA HIS A 747 17.58 23.64 0.53
C HIS A 747 17.55 23.12 -0.91
N LEU A 748 16.41 22.56 -1.33
CA LEU A 748 16.16 22.07 -2.68
C LEU A 748 15.07 22.94 -3.31
N GLU A 749 15.40 23.64 -4.40
CA GLU A 749 14.48 24.49 -5.14
C GLU A 749 14.12 23.84 -6.48
N MET A 750 12.81 23.77 -6.76
CA MET A 750 12.28 23.52 -8.09
C MET A 750 11.93 24.86 -8.73
N GLN A 751 12.44 25.14 -9.92
CA GLN A 751 12.18 26.36 -10.68
C GLN A 751 11.32 26.05 -11.90
N PHE A 752 10.20 26.75 -12.02
CA PHE A 752 9.32 26.73 -13.18
C PHE A 752 9.32 28.11 -13.85
N ALA A 753 9.66 28.15 -15.13
CA ALA A 753 9.57 29.37 -15.92
C ALA A 753 8.56 29.16 -17.06
N ALA A 754 7.56 30.05 -17.13
CA ALA A 754 6.59 30.11 -18.21
C ALA A 754 6.86 31.38 -19.04
N HIS A 755 7.43 31.19 -20.23
CA HIS A 755 7.76 32.26 -21.18
C HIS A 755 7.01 32.05 -22.50
N ASP A 756 6.00 32.87 -22.76
CA ASP A 756 5.18 32.82 -23.98
C ASP A 756 4.60 31.40 -24.23
N ASN A 757 5.17 30.67 -25.20
CA ASN A 757 4.82 29.30 -25.60
C ASN A 757 5.82 28.23 -25.12
N ASN A 758 6.81 28.60 -24.31
CA ASN A 758 7.83 27.68 -23.83
C ASN A 758 7.84 27.65 -22.30
N CYS A 759 7.77 26.45 -21.75
CA CYS A 759 7.86 26.21 -20.32
C CYS A 759 9.13 25.42 -20.03
N SER A 760 9.84 25.79 -18.96
CA SER A 760 11.04 25.07 -18.53
C SER A 760 11.02 24.77 -17.05
N LEU A 761 11.55 23.61 -16.70
CA LEU A 761 11.66 23.13 -15.33
C LEU A 761 13.12 22.81 -14.99
N ARG A 762 13.56 23.22 -13.81
CA ARG A 762 14.92 22.94 -13.29
C ARG A 762 14.86 22.62 -11.80
N ILE A 763 15.71 21.70 -11.35
CA ILE A 763 15.92 21.44 -9.92
C ILE A 763 17.33 21.89 -9.55
N THR A 764 17.44 22.69 -8.48
CA THR A 764 18.71 23.20 -7.96
C THR A 764 18.82 22.89 -6.47
N ALA A 765 19.91 22.25 -6.08
CA ALA A 765 20.25 22.03 -4.67
C ALA A 765 21.22 23.12 -4.20
N HIS A 766 20.87 23.83 -3.14
CA HIS A 766 21.69 24.90 -2.55
C HIS A 766 22.33 24.40 -1.26
N ARG A 767 23.66 24.45 -1.15
CA ARG A 767 24.44 24.00 0.02
C ARG A 767 25.30 25.16 0.59
N PRO A 768 25.13 25.58 1.85
CA PRO A 768 25.96 26.63 2.45
C PRO A 768 27.43 26.17 2.58
N GLY A 769 28.39 27.03 2.21
CA GLY A 769 29.82 26.84 2.50
C GLY A 769 30.63 26.01 1.49
N VAL A 770 30.00 25.48 0.43
CA VAL A 770 30.72 24.93 -0.74
C VAL A 770 30.74 26.05 -1.78
N GLY A 771 31.86 26.75 -1.90
CA GLY A 771 31.98 27.82 -2.90
C GLY A 771 31.76 27.31 -4.32
N PRO A 772 31.39 28.20 -5.27
CA PRO A 772 31.02 27.84 -6.66
C PRO A 772 32.18 27.31 -7.53
N GLN A 773 33.30 26.87 -6.91
CA GLN A 773 34.51 26.43 -7.61
C GLN A 773 34.82 24.93 -7.52
N ASN A 774 33.99 24.14 -6.82
CA ASN A 774 34.00 22.69 -7.00
C ASN A 774 32.75 22.30 -7.80
N ASN A 775 32.96 21.62 -8.93
CA ASN A 775 31.98 21.23 -9.96
C ASN A 775 30.80 20.33 -9.51
N ASP A 776 30.33 20.43 -8.26
CA ASP A 776 29.23 19.63 -7.71
C ASP A 776 27.87 20.37 -7.70
N GLU A 777 27.79 21.62 -8.19
CA GLU A 777 26.53 22.26 -8.60
C GLU A 777 26.02 21.70 -9.95
N LEU A 778 25.96 20.39 -10.12
CA LEU A 778 25.29 19.82 -11.28
C LEU A 778 23.78 20.04 -11.09
N PRO A 779 23.12 20.94 -11.86
CA PRO A 779 21.66 20.98 -11.85
C PRO A 779 21.16 19.59 -12.18
N ARG A 780 20.27 19.05 -11.33
CA ARG A 780 19.58 17.82 -11.67
C ARG A 780 18.60 18.18 -12.78
N ALA A 781 18.79 17.59 -13.95
CA ALA A 781 17.82 17.71 -15.03
C ALA A 781 16.50 17.10 -14.55
N MET A 782 15.36 17.71 -14.87
CA MET A 782 14.05 17.06 -14.62
C MET A 782 13.92 15.70 -15.32
N GLU A 783 14.71 15.47 -16.36
CA GLU A 783 14.83 14.19 -17.06
C GLU A 783 15.31 13.06 -16.13
N ASP A 784 15.94 13.41 -14.99
CA ASP A 784 16.33 12.50 -13.93
C ASP A 784 15.24 12.26 -12.87
N ILE A 785 14.04 12.80 -13.03
CA ILE A 785 12.90 12.51 -12.17
C ILE A 785 11.95 11.56 -12.90
N ASP A 786 11.49 10.54 -12.19
CA ASP A 786 10.56 9.54 -12.75
C ASP A 786 9.12 9.91 -12.41
N LEU A 787 8.90 10.43 -11.20
CA LEU A 787 7.58 10.78 -10.66
C LEU A 787 7.65 12.06 -9.82
N VAL A 788 6.61 12.88 -9.93
CA VAL A 788 6.34 14.04 -9.06
C VAL A 788 5.07 13.80 -8.25
N ILE A 789 5.14 14.01 -6.95
CA ILE A 789 3.98 14.05 -6.05
C ILE A 789 3.82 15.50 -5.58
N ILE A 790 2.65 16.08 -5.83
CA ILE A 790 2.36 17.48 -5.47
C ILE A 790 1.09 17.59 -4.63
N HIS A 791 1.20 18.28 -3.50
CA HIS A 791 0.05 18.60 -2.66
C HIS A 791 -0.88 19.59 -3.35
N GLN A 792 -2.18 19.33 -3.29
CA GLN A 792 -3.21 20.21 -3.84
C GLN A 792 -3.09 21.65 -3.31
N GLY A 793 -2.75 21.83 -2.03
CA GLY A 793 -2.61 23.15 -1.41
C GLY A 793 -1.52 24.02 -2.06
N ILE A 794 -0.48 23.40 -2.64
CA ILE A 794 0.55 24.12 -3.39
C ILE A 794 -0.01 24.60 -4.73
N LEU A 795 -0.73 23.74 -5.46
CA LEU A 795 -1.39 24.10 -6.71
C LEU A 795 -2.38 25.25 -6.51
N ASP A 796 -3.15 25.23 -5.41
CA ASP A 796 -4.07 26.30 -5.05
C ASP A 796 -3.35 27.62 -4.83
N ARG A 797 -2.24 27.63 -4.07
CA ARG A 797 -1.43 28.84 -3.85
C ARG A 797 -0.82 29.37 -5.15
N VAL A 798 -0.36 28.49 -6.03
CA VAL A 798 0.14 28.87 -7.35
C VAL A 798 -0.96 29.51 -8.18
N ARG A 799 -2.17 28.91 -8.19
CA ARG A 799 -3.34 29.43 -8.89
C ARG A 799 -3.77 30.80 -8.37
N GLU A 800 -3.81 30.98 -7.05
CA GLU A 800 -4.14 32.24 -6.40
C GLU A 800 -3.14 33.35 -6.74
N LYS A 801 -1.84 33.01 -6.76
CA LYS A 801 -0.77 33.99 -7.01
C LYS A 801 -0.57 34.28 -8.49
N PHE A 802 -0.69 33.26 -9.33
CA PHE A 802 -0.44 33.26 -10.77
C PHE A 802 -1.58 32.52 -11.51
N PRO A 803 -2.73 33.17 -11.74
CA PRO A 803 -3.87 32.55 -12.40
C PRO A 803 -3.49 31.90 -13.75
N GLY A 804 -3.93 30.66 -13.99
CA GLY A 804 -3.65 29.90 -15.22
C GLY A 804 -2.26 29.26 -15.29
N THR A 805 -1.43 29.45 -14.28
CA THR A 805 -0.05 28.93 -14.24
C THR A 805 0.01 27.50 -13.70
N ASN A 806 -0.95 27.11 -12.86
CA ASN A 806 -1.06 25.75 -12.32
C ASN A 806 -1.33 24.72 -13.42
N GLU A 807 -2.21 24.99 -14.38
CA GLU A 807 -2.47 24.06 -15.50
C GLU A 807 -1.21 23.90 -16.37
N ARG A 808 -0.50 25.00 -16.63
CA ARG A 808 0.77 24.98 -17.38
C ARG A 808 1.88 24.24 -16.63
N LEU A 809 1.95 24.41 -15.31
CA LEU A 809 2.91 23.70 -14.47
C LEU A 809 2.65 22.19 -14.54
N LEU A 810 1.40 21.75 -14.35
CA LEU A 810 1.01 20.35 -14.44
C LEU A 810 1.29 19.78 -15.82
N SER A 811 0.88 20.46 -16.90
CA SER A 811 1.13 19.96 -18.27
C SER A 811 2.63 19.83 -18.56
N THR A 812 3.44 20.78 -18.12
CA THR A 812 4.91 20.73 -18.30
C THR A 812 5.54 19.60 -17.50
N LEU A 813 5.05 19.33 -16.29
CA LEU A 813 5.49 18.19 -15.49
C LEU A 813 5.12 16.87 -16.16
N GLU A 814 3.87 16.74 -16.60
CA GLU A 814 3.35 15.55 -17.28
C GLU A 814 4.11 15.25 -18.58
N GLU A 815 4.67 16.26 -19.26
CA GLU A 815 5.55 16.06 -20.44
C GLU A 815 6.91 15.43 -20.12
N CYS A 816 7.37 15.51 -18.87
CA CYS A 816 8.72 15.12 -18.47
C CYS A 816 8.75 13.91 -17.52
N CYS A 817 7.69 13.72 -16.75
CA CYS A 817 7.58 12.69 -15.72
C CYS A 817 6.12 12.40 -15.43
N TRP A 818 5.88 11.35 -14.65
CA TRP A 818 4.55 11.09 -14.11
C TRP A 818 4.20 12.09 -13.01
N VAL A 819 2.91 12.39 -12.87
CA VAL A 819 2.40 13.33 -11.85
C VAL A 819 1.29 12.67 -11.04
N ILE A 820 1.42 12.75 -9.73
CA ILE A 820 0.38 12.41 -8.75
C ILE A 820 0.03 13.66 -7.97
N VAL A 821 -1.27 13.95 -7.87
CA VAL A 821 -1.78 14.99 -6.96
C VAL A 821 -2.22 14.32 -5.67
N GLU A 822 -1.84 14.89 -4.52
CA GLU A 822 -2.28 14.40 -3.23
C GLU A 822 -3.10 15.43 -2.43
N SER A 823 -3.97 14.92 -1.56
CA SER A 823 -4.83 15.73 -0.69
C SER A 823 -5.14 15.01 0.62
N GLY A 824 -5.26 15.77 1.71
CA GLY A 824 -5.77 15.28 2.99
C GLY A 824 -7.29 15.41 3.20
N ARG A 825 -8.05 15.84 2.19
CA ARG A 825 -9.50 16.15 2.31
C ARG A 825 -10.38 15.41 1.29
N GLY A 826 -9.95 14.22 0.87
CA GLY A 826 -10.54 13.51 -0.26
C GLY A 826 -10.08 14.07 -1.61
N ILE A 827 -10.62 13.53 -2.69
CA ILE A 827 -10.19 13.86 -4.07
C ILE A 827 -10.69 15.27 -4.45
N PRO A 828 -9.80 16.23 -4.75
CA PRO A 828 -10.20 17.58 -5.14
C PRO A 828 -11.09 17.60 -6.40
N PRO A 829 -12.11 18.48 -6.50
CA PRO A 829 -12.98 18.55 -7.68
C PRO A 829 -12.25 18.74 -9.01
N GLU A 830 -11.11 19.44 -9.00
CA GLU A 830 -10.26 19.62 -10.17
C GLU A 830 -9.58 18.31 -10.59
N VAL A 831 -9.11 17.51 -9.63
CA VAL A 831 -8.51 16.19 -9.87
C VAL A 831 -9.57 15.15 -10.26
N GLN A 832 -10.83 15.33 -9.84
CA GLN A 832 -11.94 14.52 -10.34
C GLN A 832 -12.21 14.75 -11.83
N LYS A 833 -11.89 15.95 -12.35
CA LYS A 833 -12.08 16.34 -13.76
C LYS A 833 -10.82 16.20 -14.62
N SER A 834 -9.64 16.04 -14.01
CA SER A 834 -8.38 15.84 -14.74
C SER A 834 -8.06 14.37 -14.94
N SER A 835 -7.10 14.09 -15.82
CA SER A 835 -6.51 12.76 -16.00
C SER A 835 -5.42 12.43 -14.98
N SER A 836 -5.14 13.31 -14.02
CA SER A 836 -4.05 13.15 -13.07
C SER A 836 -4.38 12.05 -12.06
N LYS A 837 -3.36 11.25 -11.70
CA LYS A 837 -3.50 10.23 -10.66
C LYS A 837 -3.57 10.88 -9.28
N PHE A 838 -4.23 10.20 -8.33
CA PHE A 838 -4.51 10.72 -7.00
C PHE A 838 -4.00 9.79 -5.89
N LEU A 839 -3.51 10.36 -4.79
CA LEU A 839 -3.24 9.65 -3.53
C LEU A 839 -3.72 10.47 -2.32
N PRO A 840 -4.25 9.83 -1.25
CA PRO A 840 -4.52 10.50 0.00
C PRO A 840 -3.21 10.78 0.74
N PHE A 841 -3.21 11.86 1.51
CA PHE A 841 -2.02 12.27 2.25
C PHE A 841 -1.52 11.21 3.24
N SER A 842 -2.39 10.45 3.92
CA SER A 842 -1.93 9.45 4.91
C SER A 842 -0.94 8.45 4.35
N LEU A 843 -1.11 8.03 3.10
CA LEU A 843 -0.20 7.09 2.46
C LEU A 843 1.17 7.71 2.22
N ILE A 844 1.20 9.02 1.92
CA ILE A 844 2.45 9.78 1.83
C ILE A 844 3.02 9.97 3.23
N GLU A 845 2.25 10.46 4.20
CA GLU A 845 2.73 10.69 5.57
C GLU A 845 3.31 9.43 6.20
N ARG A 846 2.66 8.27 6.03
CA ARG A 846 3.16 6.98 6.51
C ARG A 846 4.56 6.68 5.98
N ALA A 847 4.84 7.05 4.73
CA ALA A 847 6.16 6.88 4.16
C ALA A 847 7.22 7.78 4.80
N PHE A 848 6.83 8.86 5.49
CA PHE A 848 7.74 9.85 6.11
C PHE A 848 7.67 9.91 7.64
N ARG A 849 7.01 8.95 8.30
CA ARG A 849 6.83 8.95 9.77
C ARG A 849 8.18 8.98 10.49
N GLY A 850 8.25 9.81 11.54
CA GLY A 850 9.45 10.00 12.35
C GLY A 850 10.68 10.54 11.59
N GLY A 851 10.51 11.10 10.39
CA GLY A 851 11.65 11.55 9.56
C GLY A 851 12.38 10.43 8.81
N ARG A 852 11.86 9.20 8.84
CA ARG A 852 12.35 8.06 8.05
C ARG A 852 11.72 8.11 6.66
N VAL A 853 12.28 7.38 5.70
CA VAL A 853 11.65 7.18 4.39
C VAL A 853 11.39 5.70 4.19
N ALA A 854 10.13 5.28 4.31
CA ALA A 854 9.66 3.95 3.95
C ALA A 854 9.57 3.87 2.41
N LYS A 855 10.73 3.74 1.78
CA LYS A 855 10.91 3.84 0.34
C LYS A 855 10.22 2.71 -0.42
N LEU A 856 10.23 1.47 0.11
CA LEU A 856 9.55 0.34 -0.51
C LEU A 856 8.03 0.56 -0.51
N GLY A 857 7.45 0.89 0.64
CA GLY A 857 6.02 1.17 0.79
C GLY A 857 5.56 2.35 -0.06
N LEU A 858 6.34 3.43 -0.12
CA LEU A 858 6.07 4.57 -1.01
C LEU A 858 6.07 4.13 -2.48
N THR A 859 7.07 3.35 -2.89
CA THR A 859 7.21 2.89 -4.28
C THR A 859 6.06 1.96 -4.68
N ARG A 860 5.71 0.99 -3.83
CA ARG A 860 4.54 0.11 -4.04
C ARG A 860 3.26 0.92 -4.21
N THR A 861 3.04 1.90 -3.33
CA THR A 861 1.86 2.78 -3.37
C THR A 861 1.76 3.55 -4.68
N VAL A 862 2.83 4.21 -5.11
CA VAL A 862 2.79 5.03 -6.33
C VAL A 862 2.71 4.18 -7.59
N MET A 863 3.36 3.01 -7.64
CA MET A 863 3.34 2.15 -8.81
C MET A 863 1.98 1.49 -9.04
N ALA A 864 1.24 1.22 -7.96
CA ALA A 864 -0.13 0.71 -8.00
C ALA A 864 -1.17 1.79 -8.32
N ALA A 865 -0.81 3.08 -8.31
CA ALA A 865 -1.78 4.16 -8.51
C ALA A 865 -2.35 4.12 -9.94
N THR A 866 -3.65 3.89 -10.04
CA THR A 866 -4.45 3.82 -11.28
C THR A 866 -5.50 4.92 -11.31
N ARG A 867 -6.11 5.16 -12.49
CA ARG A 867 -7.23 6.08 -12.66
C ARG A 867 -8.31 5.41 -13.52
N ASN A 868 -9.42 5.02 -12.91
CA ASN A 868 -10.42 4.18 -13.58
C ASN A 868 -11.42 4.97 -14.46
N LYS A 869 -11.48 6.30 -14.31
CA LYS A 869 -12.39 7.18 -15.09
C LYS A 869 -11.77 7.75 -16.37
N GLN A 870 -12.57 7.84 -17.42
CA GLN A 870 -12.31 8.65 -18.61
C GLN A 870 -12.51 10.13 -18.25
N SER A 871 -11.60 10.98 -18.74
CA SER A 871 -11.64 12.45 -18.56
C SER A 871 -12.60 13.11 -19.54
#